data_AF-A0A2M9KTM5-F1
#
_entry.id   AF-A0A2M9KTM5-F1
#
_cell.length_a   1.000
_cell.length_b   1.000
_cell.length_c   1.000
_cell.angle_alpha   90.00
_cell.angle_beta   90.00
_cell.angle_gamma   90.00
#
_symmetry.space_group_name_H-M   'P 1'
#
loop_
_entity.id
_entity.type
_entity.pdbx_description
1 polymer ?
#
loop_
_entity_poly.entity_id
_entity_poly.type
_entity_poly.pdbx_seq_one_letter_code
_entity_poly.pdbx_strand_id
1 'polypeptide(L)'
;MPTTLRDAARELHEAGLCVIPIRANGEKAPSVKWTPYKVSRSTPEEHDTWFRPGRDAGIAVVYGEVSGAIEMIEFEGLAVREGVLDEVTEIMQASGLGDVWAAVQSGWATQSPSGGIHYRVHIDGAPVPPNTKLAQRPAREDEYTPEERQRIAEKPGSRITRVLVETRGEGGYGLVEPSGGAVHASGRPYVRIAGGPSSIPTIAADYMEAVREVCRMVDALPRPETAASAPKSRTPPPPGGGLRPGEDFNLRASWEEILSGIFRPVRTSGSTTYWGWADGSRGAKATTGRDPATDRLYVFTTSSDFIPEVPYTKFGAWALLNHGGDYQAAARALRAQGYGDATPHRGLAPVSHLPVQRASPPTDGALAVQYDPAQEPDLPEDPGPAALPEVDITNEADGLDGLLAVMAANQLPDLYKRSTGPCWVTTDDQGDPQLVQLGTDNLRAYFAEHIQTYTTTDDKETGGTKAVRALVNPRTCSTILGRRDWPLRKITGVITSPVLRRDGSLITAPGYDPDSGLFLHPRVKVRRLAPELTPESVAKAKDIVLGQMLADFPWQTPADRANFLGALLTPIIRPYFDGTTQMMVITATAAGSGKSLLKDIFQYCYGTASTPWPENDAELRKAITAQLYTTGQPVVALDNLPNGHIIKSPILSALLTEEIWRDRVLGVTATVSMPNDRLWIATGNALRTGGDNGRRVLWVRLDPNCPDPDQRDGYMVGDLRPWLRANASTVVAALVTMVRSWAAAGAPTIRVRKGDYSQWASLIAGILDHLGVIGWMADQDDTRALDDEAQDWRMFLEAWRDAFGERTVTTGEALGALKEYVPTTRDEPPTPKQLGHWLKARDGRYYGTHKLTMVPDSHRKQNLWRVDVHGGAQ
;
A
#
# COMPACT_ATOMS: atom_id res chain seq x y z
N MET A 1 6.17 -46.26 22.92
CA MET A 1 6.53 -45.55 21.68
C MET A 1 6.05 -46.39 20.51
N PRO A 2 5.32 -45.81 19.54
CA PRO A 2 4.86 -46.54 18.36
C PRO A 2 6.04 -47.14 17.59
N THR A 3 5.89 -48.38 17.14
CA THR A 3 6.95 -49.15 16.46
C THR A 3 6.98 -48.91 14.94
N THR A 4 5.92 -48.30 14.38
CA THR A 4 5.80 -47.95 12.96
C THR A 4 5.18 -46.56 12.76
N LEU A 5 5.35 -45.95 11.58
CA LEU A 5 4.68 -44.69 11.21
C LEU A 5 3.16 -44.82 11.19
N ARG A 6 2.64 -46.02 10.87
CA ARG A 6 1.21 -46.31 10.90
C ARG A 6 0.66 -46.30 12.33
N ASP A 7 1.38 -46.92 13.26
CA ASP A 7 1.00 -46.89 14.68
C ASP A 7 1.06 -45.47 15.26
N ALA A 8 2.05 -44.67 14.84
CA ALA A 8 2.14 -43.26 15.21
C ALA A 8 0.97 -42.45 14.63
N ALA A 9 0.59 -42.66 13.37
CA ALA A 9 -0.56 -42.01 12.76
C ALA A 9 -1.87 -42.34 13.50
N ARG A 10 -2.04 -43.60 13.91
CA ARG A 10 -3.19 -44.02 14.72
C ARG A 10 -3.21 -43.35 16.11
N GLU A 11 -2.07 -43.33 16.83
CA GLU A 11 -1.94 -42.64 18.13
C GLU A 11 -2.33 -41.16 18.01
N LEU A 12 -1.84 -40.47 16.97
CA LEU A 12 -2.14 -39.06 16.71
C LEU A 12 -3.63 -38.86 16.37
N HIS A 13 -4.20 -39.73 15.55
CA HIS A 13 -5.62 -39.66 15.18
C HIS A 13 -6.55 -39.89 16.38
N GLU A 14 -6.24 -40.87 17.22
CA GLU A 14 -6.99 -41.16 18.45
C GLU A 14 -6.93 -39.97 19.43
N ALA A 15 -5.81 -39.23 19.45
CA ALA A 15 -5.66 -38.00 20.21
C ALA A 15 -6.36 -36.77 19.59
N GLY A 16 -7.14 -36.93 18.52
CA GLY A 16 -7.88 -35.83 17.90
C GLY A 16 -7.10 -35.02 16.86
N LEU A 17 -5.89 -35.46 16.48
CA LEU A 17 -5.02 -34.72 15.57
C LEU A 17 -5.29 -35.05 14.10
N CYS A 18 -4.99 -34.10 13.23
CA CYS A 18 -4.99 -34.27 11.78
C CYS A 18 -3.58 -34.60 11.28
N VAL A 19 -3.42 -35.80 10.72
CA VAL A 19 -2.12 -36.36 10.31
C VAL A 19 -1.94 -36.24 8.80
N ILE A 20 -0.74 -35.92 8.32
CA ILE A 20 -0.40 -35.94 6.90
C ILE A 20 0.97 -36.58 6.65
N PRO A 21 1.18 -37.22 5.48
CA PRO A 21 2.45 -37.85 5.12
C PRO A 21 3.41 -36.85 4.47
N ILE A 22 4.68 -36.90 4.84
CA ILE A 22 5.76 -36.05 4.34
C ILE A 22 6.66 -36.83 3.39
N ARG A 23 7.21 -36.16 2.37
CA ARG A 23 8.15 -36.76 1.41
C ARG A 23 9.46 -37.14 2.10
N ALA A 24 9.94 -38.35 1.81
CA ALA A 24 11.23 -38.85 2.25
C ALA A 24 12.38 -38.42 1.31
N ASN A 25 12.47 -37.12 0.99
CA ASN A 25 13.48 -36.55 0.08
C ASN A 25 14.17 -35.29 0.63
N GLY A 26 13.99 -34.98 1.92
CA GLY A 26 14.60 -33.85 2.60
C GLY A 26 13.88 -32.51 2.43
N GLU A 27 12.88 -32.41 1.55
CA GLU A 27 12.15 -31.16 1.28
C GLU A 27 11.21 -30.72 2.42
N LYS A 28 10.92 -31.61 3.37
CA LYS A 28 9.92 -31.39 4.45
C LYS A 28 8.52 -31.01 3.92
N ALA A 29 8.21 -31.37 2.69
CA ALA A 29 6.95 -31.09 2.01
C ALA A 29 5.97 -32.27 2.11
N PRO A 30 4.64 -32.05 2.12
CA PRO A 30 3.67 -33.13 2.10
C PRO A 30 3.76 -33.94 0.80
N SER A 31 3.57 -35.25 0.90
CA SER A 31 3.50 -36.16 -0.26
C SER A 31 2.11 -36.21 -0.89
N VAL A 32 1.15 -35.48 -0.32
CA VAL A 32 -0.25 -35.37 -0.76
C VAL A 32 -0.67 -33.90 -0.85
N LYS A 33 -1.73 -33.63 -1.61
CA LYS A 33 -2.38 -32.32 -1.59
C LYS A 33 -3.02 -32.09 -0.22
N TRP A 34 -2.37 -31.28 0.60
CA TRP A 34 -2.73 -31.18 2.03
C TRP A 34 -3.71 -30.06 2.37
N THR A 35 -4.01 -29.15 1.43
CA THR A 35 -4.95 -28.04 1.64
C THR A 35 -6.31 -28.46 2.21
N PRO A 36 -6.94 -29.58 1.78
CA PRO A 36 -8.19 -30.05 2.39
C PRO A 36 -8.05 -30.37 3.88
N TYR A 37 -6.86 -30.86 4.28
CA TYR A 37 -6.58 -31.23 5.67
C TYR A 37 -6.35 -30.04 6.61
N LYS A 38 -6.47 -28.80 6.11
CA LYS A 38 -6.57 -27.60 6.95
C LYS A 38 -7.94 -27.46 7.62
N VAL A 39 -8.98 -28.07 7.04
CA VAL A 39 -10.37 -27.92 7.52
C VAL A 39 -11.06 -29.26 7.78
N SER A 40 -10.49 -30.37 7.32
CA SER A 40 -11.05 -31.71 7.50
C SER A 40 -9.97 -32.68 7.96
N ARG A 41 -10.20 -33.43 9.03
CA ARG A 41 -9.22 -34.39 9.53
C ARG A 41 -9.01 -35.53 8.53
N SER A 42 -7.76 -35.97 8.40
CA SER A 42 -7.45 -37.21 7.71
C SER A 42 -7.98 -38.42 8.47
N THR A 43 -8.28 -39.48 7.72
CA THR A 43 -8.98 -40.68 8.18
C THR A 43 -8.01 -41.85 8.42
N PRO A 44 -8.38 -42.82 9.29
CA PRO A 44 -7.58 -44.03 9.48
C PRO A 44 -7.30 -44.80 8.18
N GLU A 45 -8.25 -44.83 7.24
CA GLU A 45 -8.09 -45.49 5.94
C GLU A 45 -7.03 -44.81 5.06
N GLU A 46 -6.97 -43.47 5.12
CA GLU A 46 -5.90 -42.71 4.47
C GLU A 46 -4.55 -42.99 5.12
N HIS A 47 -4.48 -43.10 6.46
CA HIS A 47 -3.25 -43.41 7.17
C HIS A 47 -2.71 -44.80 6.82
N ASP A 48 -3.60 -45.79 6.70
CA ASP A 48 -3.24 -47.14 6.27
C ASP A 48 -2.62 -47.15 4.87
N THR A 49 -3.11 -46.28 3.99
CA THR A 49 -2.63 -46.10 2.62
C THR A 49 -1.28 -45.36 2.58
N TRP A 50 -1.16 -44.29 3.36
CA TRP A 50 0.02 -43.43 3.37
C TRP A 50 1.22 -44.08 4.05
N PHE A 51 1.00 -44.79 5.14
CA PHE A 51 2.04 -45.39 5.99
C PHE A 51 2.08 -46.93 5.86
N ARG A 52 1.79 -47.45 4.67
CA ARG A 52 1.89 -48.89 4.40
C ARG A 52 3.33 -49.40 4.50
N PRO A 53 3.56 -50.64 4.94
CA PRO A 53 4.89 -51.24 4.98
C PRO A 53 5.61 -51.13 3.62
N GLY A 54 6.90 -50.76 3.64
CA GLY A 54 7.75 -50.64 2.44
C GLY A 54 7.64 -49.32 1.67
N ARG A 55 6.90 -48.33 2.17
CA ARG A 55 6.87 -46.97 1.62
C ARG A 55 7.59 -46.00 2.56
N ASP A 56 8.64 -45.34 2.06
CA ASP A 56 9.33 -44.29 2.80
C ASP A 56 8.48 -43.02 2.87
N ALA A 57 8.22 -42.55 4.09
CA ALA A 57 7.47 -41.33 4.36
C ALA A 57 7.92 -40.74 5.70
N GLY A 58 7.72 -39.43 5.86
CA GLY A 58 7.64 -38.80 7.18
C GLY A 58 6.20 -38.59 7.61
N ILE A 59 6.00 -38.15 8.85
CA ILE A 59 4.69 -37.86 9.43
C ILE A 59 4.68 -36.44 10.02
N ALA A 60 3.59 -35.72 9.77
CA ALA A 60 3.35 -34.39 10.32
C ALA A 60 1.92 -34.24 10.82
N VAL A 61 1.73 -33.26 11.70
CA VAL A 61 0.42 -32.85 12.23
C VAL A 61 0.07 -31.48 11.68
N VAL A 62 -1.16 -31.33 11.20
CA VAL A 62 -1.74 -30.03 10.84
C VAL A 62 -2.30 -29.38 12.11
N TYR A 63 -1.91 -28.16 12.40
CA TYR A 63 -2.30 -27.42 13.61
C TYR A 63 -3.51 -26.50 13.35
N GLY A 64 -4.07 -25.94 14.42
CA GLY A 64 -5.30 -25.15 14.38
C GLY A 64 -6.56 -25.91 14.77
N GLU A 65 -7.72 -25.38 14.37
CA GLU A 65 -9.06 -25.90 14.72
C GLU A 65 -9.25 -27.36 14.28
N VAL A 66 -8.68 -27.75 13.13
CA VAL A 66 -8.77 -29.12 12.61
C VAL A 66 -8.16 -30.18 13.53
N SER A 67 -7.27 -29.78 14.45
CA SER A 67 -6.65 -30.65 15.46
C SER A 67 -7.07 -30.27 16.88
N GLY A 68 -8.24 -29.66 17.06
CA GLY A 68 -8.78 -29.30 18.38
C GLY A 68 -8.12 -28.06 18.97
N ALA A 69 -7.93 -27.02 18.18
CA ALA A 69 -7.33 -25.74 18.59
C ALA A 69 -5.90 -25.87 19.16
N ILE A 70 -5.07 -26.70 18.51
CA ILE A 70 -3.67 -26.87 18.91
C ILE A 70 -2.77 -25.84 18.22
N GLU A 71 -1.86 -25.26 19.00
CA GLU A 71 -0.71 -24.51 18.52
C GLU A 71 0.59 -25.23 18.91
N MET A 72 1.59 -25.15 18.04
CA MET A 72 2.96 -25.55 18.35
C MET A 72 3.84 -24.32 18.55
N ILE A 73 4.62 -24.29 19.62
CA ILE A 73 5.70 -23.32 19.85
C ILE A 73 7.03 -24.02 19.52
N GLU A 74 7.79 -23.43 18.62
CA GLU A 74 9.06 -23.95 18.12
C GLU A 74 10.21 -23.06 18.58
N PHE A 75 11.12 -23.63 19.38
CA PHE A 75 12.44 -23.07 19.65
C PHE A 75 13.42 -23.72 18.69
N GLU A 76 13.95 -22.93 17.76
CA GLU A 76 14.92 -23.40 16.78
C GLU A 76 16.17 -23.96 17.46
N GLY A 77 16.89 -24.86 16.80
CA GLY A 77 18.10 -25.46 17.39
C GLY A 77 19.17 -24.42 17.75
N LEU A 78 19.16 -23.29 17.07
CA LEU A 78 20.00 -22.13 17.41
C LEU A 78 19.56 -21.48 18.73
N ALA A 79 18.26 -21.30 18.95
CA ALA A 79 17.73 -20.72 20.18
C ALA A 79 18.10 -21.55 21.41
N VAL A 80 18.08 -22.88 21.29
CA VAL A 80 18.53 -23.78 22.36
C VAL A 80 20.03 -23.64 22.61
N ARG A 81 20.86 -23.65 21.56
CA ARG A 81 22.32 -23.51 21.70
C ARG A 81 22.75 -22.16 22.28
N GLU A 82 22.01 -21.11 21.98
CA GLU A 82 22.29 -19.74 22.45
C GLU A 82 21.68 -19.45 23.83
N GLY A 83 21.02 -20.42 24.47
CA GLY A 83 20.43 -20.27 25.81
C GLY A 83 19.12 -19.48 25.83
N VAL A 84 18.50 -19.22 24.68
CA VAL A 84 17.24 -18.47 24.58
C VAL A 84 16.07 -19.21 25.24
N LEU A 85 16.03 -20.54 25.13
CA LEU A 85 15.02 -21.36 25.81
C LEU A 85 15.16 -21.28 27.35
N ASP A 86 16.40 -21.25 27.84
CA ASP A 86 16.68 -21.11 29.28
C ASP A 86 16.25 -19.71 29.76
N GLU A 87 16.62 -18.66 29.02
CA GLU A 87 16.20 -17.29 29.32
C GLU A 87 14.66 -17.16 29.33
N VAL A 88 13.96 -17.70 28.33
CA VAL A 88 12.50 -17.70 28.33
C VAL A 88 11.94 -18.46 29.53
N THR A 89 12.47 -19.64 29.85
CA THR A 89 12.02 -20.45 31.00
C THR A 89 12.15 -19.67 32.30
N GLU A 90 13.27 -18.98 32.47
CA GLU A 90 13.53 -18.15 33.62
C GLU A 90 12.61 -16.92 33.70
N ILE A 91 12.33 -16.26 32.57
CA ILE A 91 11.37 -15.15 32.52
C ILE A 91 9.96 -15.65 32.86
N MET A 92 9.56 -16.83 32.38
CA MET A 92 8.27 -17.45 32.70
C MET A 92 8.11 -17.68 34.20
N GLN A 93 9.14 -18.24 34.86
CA GLN A 93 9.16 -18.45 36.31
C GLN A 93 9.03 -17.13 37.07
N ALA A 94 9.84 -16.14 36.73
CA ALA A 94 9.79 -14.84 37.37
C ALA A 94 8.45 -14.11 37.13
N SER A 95 7.82 -14.37 35.98
CA SER A 95 6.55 -13.78 35.54
C SER A 95 5.30 -14.41 36.16
N GLY A 96 5.44 -15.41 37.04
CA GLY A 96 4.31 -16.16 37.59
C GLY A 96 3.62 -17.09 36.57
N LEU A 97 4.27 -17.35 35.43
CA LEU A 97 3.82 -18.30 34.41
C LEU A 97 4.53 -19.66 34.55
N GLY A 98 5.31 -19.86 35.62
CA GLY A 98 6.12 -21.06 35.83
C GLY A 98 5.33 -22.37 35.75
N ASP A 99 4.17 -22.44 36.40
CA ASP A 99 3.34 -23.65 36.41
C ASP A 99 2.72 -23.95 35.03
N VAL A 100 2.25 -22.90 34.34
CA VAL A 100 1.76 -22.99 32.95
C VAL A 100 2.88 -23.48 32.05
N TRP A 101 4.07 -22.88 32.14
CA TRP A 101 5.22 -23.24 31.34
C TRP A 101 5.71 -24.66 31.61
N ALA A 102 5.72 -25.11 32.88
CA ALA A 102 6.04 -26.47 33.25
C ALA A 102 5.04 -27.49 32.66
N ALA A 103 3.74 -27.15 32.62
CA ALA A 103 2.73 -27.98 31.96
C ALA A 103 2.99 -28.08 30.44
N VAL A 104 3.36 -26.97 29.80
CA VAL A 104 3.75 -26.93 28.37
C VAL A 104 4.98 -27.81 28.11
N GLN A 105 6.01 -27.69 28.95
CA GLN A 105 7.28 -28.43 28.79
C GLN A 105 7.13 -29.94 29.03
N SER A 106 6.22 -30.35 29.93
CA SER A 106 5.99 -31.76 30.26
C SER A 106 4.90 -32.43 29.41
N GLY A 107 4.09 -31.64 28.69
CA GLY A 107 2.89 -32.10 27.99
C GLY A 107 3.11 -32.85 26.68
N TRP A 108 3.65 -32.21 25.65
CA TRP A 108 4.15 -32.90 24.45
C TRP A 108 5.32 -32.14 23.84
N ALA A 109 6.52 -32.58 24.20
CA ALA A 109 7.77 -31.97 23.74
C ALA A 109 8.50 -32.91 22.78
N THR A 110 8.88 -32.38 21.61
CA THR A 110 9.68 -33.10 20.61
C THR A 110 10.96 -32.33 20.34
N GLN A 111 12.09 -33.01 20.37
CA GLN A 111 13.35 -32.50 19.87
C GLN A 111 13.43 -32.71 18.35
N SER A 112 13.77 -31.65 17.62
CA SER A 112 13.93 -31.65 16.16
C SER A 112 15.35 -32.12 15.75
N PRO A 113 15.56 -32.52 14.49
CA PRO A 113 16.87 -32.95 14.00
C PRO A 113 17.99 -31.90 14.08
N SER A 114 17.63 -30.60 14.17
CA SER A 114 18.57 -29.48 14.34
C SER A 114 18.91 -29.19 15.81
N GLY A 115 18.29 -29.93 16.75
CA GLY A 115 18.42 -29.73 18.19
C GLY A 115 17.42 -28.74 18.79
N GLY A 116 16.45 -28.26 18.00
CA GLY A 116 15.36 -27.39 18.48
C GLY A 116 14.31 -28.16 19.27
N ILE A 117 13.45 -27.46 20.01
CA ILE A 117 12.38 -28.06 20.81
C ILE A 117 11.01 -27.54 20.37
N HIS A 118 10.07 -28.45 20.17
CA HIS A 118 8.70 -28.17 19.79
C HIS A 118 7.78 -28.52 20.96
N TYR A 119 7.00 -27.56 21.44
CA TYR A 119 5.97 -27.76 22.46
C TYR A 119 4.58 -27.61 21.83
N ARG A 120 3.60 -28.39 22.27
CA ARG A 120 2.21 -28.28 21.79
C ARG A 120 1.28 -27.96 22.94
N VAL A 121 0.26 -27.15 22.65
CA VAL A 121 -0.75 -26.72 23.61
C VAL A 121 -2.11 -26.69 22.94
N HIS A 122 -3.17 -27.05 23.67
CA HIS A 122 -4.54 -26.72 23.31
C HIS A 122 -4.86 -25.32 23.80
N ILE A 123 -5.44 -24.49 22.95
CA ILE A 123 -5.88 -23.14 23.30
C ILE A 123 -7.35 -23.18 23.66
N ASP A 124 -7.69 -22.72 24.86
CA ASP A 124 -9.08 -22.60 25.32
C ASP A 124 -9.55 -21.13 25.32
N GLY A 125 -10.79 -20.90 24.88
CA GLY A 125 -11.43 -19.58 24.95
C GLY A 125 -11.11 -18.58 23.83
N ALA A 126 -10.30 -18.93 22.83
CA ALA A 126 -10.09 -18.10 21.62
C ALA A 126 -9.62 -18.93 20.40
N PRO A 127 -9.82 -18.45 19.17
CA PRO A 127 -9.28 -19.09 17.97
C PRO A 127 -7.76 -19.14 17.96
N VAL A 128 -7.18 -20.21 17.37
CA VAL A 128 -5.73 -20.33 17.19
C VAL A 128 -5.23 -19.33 16.14
N PRO A 129 -4.20 -18.51 16.42
CA PRO A 129 -3.60 -17.62 15.43
C PRO A 129 -2.90 -18.37 14.28
N PRO A 130 -2.65 -17.71 13.13
CA PRO A 130 -1.81 -18.27 12.08
C PRO A 130 -0.33 -18.34 12.52
N ASN A 131 0.49 -19.03 11.71
CA ASN A 131 1.94 -19.13 11.94
C ASN A 131 2.59 -17.76 12.17
N THR A 132 3.26 -17.58 13.31
CA THR A 132 3.83 -16.29 13.71
C THR A 132 5.26 -16.48 14.20
N LYS A 133 6.20 -15.70 13.65
CA LYS A 133 7.56 -15.59 14.20
C LYS A 133 7.52 -14.73 15.45
N LEU A 134 8.04 -15.23 16.57
CA LEU A 134 8.01 -14.54 17.85
C LEU A 134 9.34 -13.87 18.18
N ALA A 135 10.47 -14.51 17.86
CA ALA A 135 11.80 -13.95 18.10
C ALA A 135 12.78 -14.27 16.98
N GLN A 136 13.60 -13.28 16.63
CA GLN A 136 14.60 -13.32 15.59
C GLN A 136 15.84 -12.52 16.01
N ARG A 137 16.97 -12.78 15.36
CA ARG A 137 18.17 -11.93 15.46
C ARG A 137 18.83 -11.70 14.10
N PRO A 138 19.62 -10.63 13.92
CA PRO A 138 20.50 -10.52 12.76
C PRO A 138 21.43 -11.74 12.67
N ALA A 139 21.62 -12.26 11.46
CA ALA A 139 22.61 -13.28 11.20
C ALA A 139 24.01 -12.67 11.26
N ARG A 140 24.96 -13.39 11.88
CA ARG A 140 26.37 -13.01 11.94
C ARG A 140 27.05 -13.34 10.61
N GLU A 141 28.10 -12.61 10.23
CA GLU A 141 28.74 -12.77 8.91
C GLU A 141 29.34 -14.17 8.69
N ASP A 142 29.81 -14.81 9.77
CA ASP A 142 30.30 -16.18 9.77
C ASP A 142 29.20 -17.21 9.50
N GLU A 143 27.94 -16.85 9.70
CA GLU A 143 26.77 -17.72 9.50
C GLU A 143 26.17 -17.65 8.09
N TYR A 144 26.66 -16.77 7.22
CA TYR A 144 26.06 -16.57 5.89
C TYR A 144 26.27 -17.79 4.99
N THR A 145 25.23 -18.27 4.32
CA THR A 145 25.40 -19.26 3.25
C THR A 145 26.05 -18.62 2.02
N PRO A 146 26.62 -19.39 1.08
CA PRO A 146 27.14 -18.85 -0.17
C PRO A 146 26.10 -18.00 -0.94
N GLU A 147 24.84 -18.43 -0.95
CA GLU A 147 23.73 -17.73 -1.60
C GLU A 147 23.38 -16.42 -0.87
N GLU A 148 23.43 -16.45 0.45
CA GLU A 148 23.23 -15.27 1.30
C GLU A 148 24.33 -14.22 1.11
N ARG A 149 25.59 -14.65 0.96
CA ARG A 149 26.72 -13.77 0.62
C ARG A 149 26.54 -13.15 -0.76
N GLN A 150 26.11 -13.94 -1.74
CA GLN A 150 25.81 -13.45 -3.10
C GLN A 150 24.68 -12.41 -3.08
N ARG A 151 23.62 -12.65 -2.32
CA ARG A 151 22.50 -11.70 -2.16
C ARG A 151 22.95 -10.36 -1.56
N ILE A 152 23.84 -10.37 -0.58
CA ILE A 152 24.40 -9.15 0.01
C ILE A 152 25.28 -8.41 -1.02
N ALA A 153 26.04 -9.13 -1.84
CA ALA A 153 26.87 -8.55 -2.90
C ALA A 153 26.04 -7.87 -4.00
N GLU A 154 24.92 -8.48 -4.39
CA GLU A 154 23.98 -7.93 -5.39
C GLU A 154 23.16 -6.76 -4.83
N LYS A 155 22.85 -6.77 -3.53
CA LYS A 155 22.06 -5.72 -2.87
C LYS A 155 22.68 -5.30 -1.55
N PRO A 156 23.67 -4.38 -1.60
CA PRO A 156 24.28 -3.81 -0.40
C PRO A 156 23.20 -3.19 0.49
N GLY A 157 23.01 -3.74 1.70
CA GLY A 157 21.97 -3.33 2.66
C GLY A 157 20.87 -4.36 2.95
N SER A 158 20.87 -5.53 2.30
CA SER A 158 19.95 -6.62 2.66
C SER A 158 20.27 -7.19 4.06
N ARG A 159 19.30 -7.13 4.99
CA ARG A 159 19.44 -7.71 6.33
C ARG A 159 19.13 -9.20 6.30
N ILE A 160 20.07 -10.03 6.74
CA ILE A 160 19.88 -11.47 6.92
C ILE A 160 19.52 -11.73 8.38
N THR A 161 18.52 -12.56 8.63
CA THR A 161 17.99 -12.82 9.97
C THR A 161 17.94 -14.32 10.24
N ARG A 162 18.14 -14.71 11.50
CA ARG A 162 17.88 -16.07 12.00
C ARG A 162 16.61 -16.04 12.86
N VAL A 163 15.73 -17.03 12.64
CA VAL A 163 14.56 -17.24 13.49
C VAL A 163 15.01 -18.01 14.73
N LEU A 164 14.55 -17.58 15.89
CA LEU A 164 14.85 -18.20 17.18
C LEU A 164 13.61 -18.91 17.73
N VAL A 165 12.47 -18.22 17.73
CA VAL A 165 11.20 -18.76 18.22
C VAL A 165 10.10 -18.45 17.21
N GLU A 166 9.30 -19.46 16.87
CA GLU A 166 8.11 -19.29 16.04
C GLU A 166 6.95 -20.18 16.51
N THR A 167 5.76 -19.91 15.98
CA THR A 167 4.56 -20.71 16.24
C THR A 167 4.04 -21.31 14.93
N ARG A 168 3.49 -22.51 15.04
CA ARG A 168 2.68 -23.14 13.98
C ARG A 168 1.27 -23.30 14.51
N GLY A 169 0.33 -22.55 13.94
CA GLY A 169 -1.07 -22.51 14.36
C GLY A 169 -2.01 -22.79 13.19
N GLU A 170 -3.08 -22.01 13.08
CA GLU A 170 -4.13 -22.21 12.06
C GLU A 170 -3.54 -22.26 10.65
N GLY A 171 -3.81 -23.36 9.93
CA GLY A 171 -3.35 -23.57 8.57
C GLY A 171 -1.85 -23.86 8.41
N GLY A 172 -1.13 -24.14 9.50
CA GLY A 172 0.25 -24.64 9.52
C GLY A 172 0.34 -26.14 9.84
N TYR A 173 1.50 -26.76 9.58
CA TYR A 173 1.80 -28.12 10.02
C TYR A 173 3.22 -28.22 10.57
N GLY A 174 3.48 -29.23 11.40
CA GLY A 174 4.80 -29.53 11.94
C GLY A 174 5.11 -31.02 11.87
N LEU A 175 6.36 -31.35 11.53
CA LEU A 175 6.85 -32.73 11.55
C LEU A 175 6.91 -33.22 13.00
N VAL A 176 6.56 -34.49 13.19
CA VAL A 176 6.53 -35.14 14.51
C VAL A 176 7.28 -36.47 14.49
N GLU A 177 7.62 -36.98 15.67
CA GLU A 177 8.18 -38.32 15.82
C GLU A 177 7.22 -39.41 15.27
N PRO A 178 7.73 -40.54 14.76
CA PRO A 178 9.14 -40.93 14.65
C PRO A 178 9.80 -40.50 13.33
N SER A 179 9.34 -39.42 12.68
CA SER A 179 9.95 -38.93 11.42
C SER A 179 11.46 -38.80 11.56
N GLY A 180 12.24 -39.36 10.64
CA GLY A 180 13.70 -39.31 10.66
C GLY A 180 14.32 -39.76 9.34
N GLY A 181 15.65 -39.79 9.25
CA GLY A 181 16.34 -40.23 8.03
C GLY A 181 16.12 -39.29 6.85
N ALA A 182 15.56 -39.81 5.75
CA ALA A 182 15.45 -39.15 4.45
C ALA A 182 14.52 -37.92 4.41
N VAL A 183 13.87 -37.53 5.51
CA VAL A 183 13.00 -36.33 5.61
C VAL A 183 13.77 -35.07 6.05
N HIS A 184 14.99 -35.22 6.56
CA HIS A 184 15.82 -34.11 7.03
C HIS A 184 17.27 -34.28 6.57
N ALA A 185 17.91 -33.20 6.11
CA ALA A 185 19.27 -33.24 5.57
C ALA A 185 20.34 -33.77 6.55
N SER A 186 20.13 -33.59 7.86
CA SER A 186 21.03 -34.15 8.90
C SER A 186 20.86 -35.65 9.15
N GLY A 187 19.83 -36.30 8.59
CA GLY A 187 19.49 -37.71 8.80
C GLY A 187 18.98 -38.06 10.21
N ARG A 188 19.01 -37.13 11.17
CA ARG A 188 18.57 -37.35 12.56
C ARG A 188 17.04 -37.39 12.67
N PRO A 189 16.48 -38.15 13.62
CA PRO A 189 15.04 -38.22 13.84
C PRO A 189 14.50 -37.05 14.67
N TYR A 190 13.19 -36.82 14.55
CA TYR A 190 12.38 -36.13 15.55
C TYR A 190 12.15 -37.09 16.73
N VAL A 191 12.45 -36.63 17.94
CA VAL A 191 12.45 -37.47 19.15
C VAL A 191 11.52 -36.88 20.19
N ARG A 192 10.53 -37.66 20.65
CA ARG A 192 9.70 -37.29 21.79
C ARG A 192 10.56 -37.29 23.06
N ILE A 193 10.62 -36.15 23.75
CA ILE A 193 11.43 -35.98 24.96
C ILE A 193 10.58 -35.84 26.23
N ALA A 194 9.31 -35.43 26.12
CA ALA A 194 8.36 -35.44 27.24
C ALA A 194 6.92 -35.62 26.74
N GLY A 195 6.11 -36.27 27.58
CA GLY A 195 4.68 -36.46 27.38
C GLY A 195 4.31 -37.14 26.05
N GLY A 196 3.32 -36.65 25.32
CA GLY A 196 2.82 -37.21 24.07
C GLY A 196 1.47 -36.62 23.62
N PRO A 197 0.91 -37.07 22.49
CA PRO A 197 -0.33 -36.53 21.90
C PRO A 197 -1.53 -36.48 22.86
N SER A 198 -1.63 -37.43 23.79
CA SER A 198 -2.73 -37.50 24.77
C SER A 198 -2.50 -36.67 26.04
N SER A 199 -1.33 -36.05 26.22
CA SER A 199 -0.98 -35.25 27.40
C SER A 199 -0.71 -33.78 27.06
N ILE A 200 -1.19 -33.32 25.89
CA ILE A 200 -1.13 -31.91 25.50
C ILE A 200 -1.94 -31.09 26.52
N PRO A 201 -1.36 -30.06 27.17
CA PRO A 201 -2.06 -29.27 28.16
C PRO A 201 -3.06 -28.34 27.47
N THR A 202 -4.19 -28.12 28.13
CA THR A 202 -5.14 -27.06 27.75
C THR A 202 -4.81 -25.80 28.52
N ILE A 203 -4.46 -24.75 27.80
CA ILE A 203 -4.07 -23.45 28.34
C ILE A 203 -5.08 -22.41 27.87
N ALA A 204 -5.63 -21.63 28.81
CA ALA A 204 -6.53 -20.54 28.45
C ALA A 204 -5.81 -19.50 27.59
N ALA A 205 -6.53 -18.92 26.63
CA ALA A 205 -5.98 -18.06 25.60
C ALA A 205 -5.21 -16.85 26.14
N ASP A 206 -5.61 -16.30 27.29
CA ASP A 206 -4.93 -15.17 27.92
C ASP A 206 -3.57 -15.56 28.50
N TYR A 207 -3.45 -16.74 29.11
CA TYR A 207 -2.16 -17.29 29.53
C TYR A 207 -1.28 -17.67 28.35
N MET A 208 -1.86 -18.22 27.29
CA MET A 208 -1.11 -18.54 26.08
C MET A 208 -0.59 -17.27 25.37
N GLU A 209 -1.37 -16.19 25.35
CA GLU A 209 -0.89 -14.91 24.84
C GLU A 209 0.25 -14.35 25.71
N ALA A 210 0.15 -14.47 27.04
CA ALA A 210 1.25 -14.09 27.93
C ALA A 210 2.52 -14.92 27.68
N VAL A 211 2.38 -16.21 27.36
CA VAL A 211 3.50 -17.07 26.95
C VAL A 211 4.14 -16.55 25.65
N ARG A 212 3.33 -16.20 24.64
CA ARG A 212 3.85 -15.62 23.38
C ARG A 212 4.51 -14.26 23.60
N GLU A 213 3.95 -13.42 24.47
CA GLU A 213 4.54 -12.14 24.85
C GLU A 213 5.95 -12.35 25.39
N VAL A 214 6.13 -13.27 26.35
CA VAL A 214 7.46 -13.60 26.90
C VAL A 214 8.42 -14.07 25.81
N CYS A 215 7.98 -14.93 24.89
CA CYS A 215 8.78 -15.35 23.75
C CYS A 215 9.16 -14.18 22.82
N ARG A 216 8.32 -13.16 22.64
CA ARG A 216 8.66 -11.95 21.86
C ARG A 216 9.69 -11.07 22.58
N MET A 217 9.88 -11.23 23.88
CA MET A 217 10.84 -10.42 24.64
C MET A 217 12.29 -10.78 24.35
N VAL A 218 12.55 -11.97 23.82
CA VAL A 218 13.89 -12.39 23.38
C VAL A 218 14.14 -12.08 21.90
N ASP A 219 13.26 -11.33 21.24
CA ASP A 219 13.50 -10.79 19.90
C ASP A 219 14.59 -9.70 19.93
N ALA A 220 15.59 -9.87 19.06
CA ALA A 220 16.77 -9.02 18.99
C ALA A 220 16.88 -8.29 17.64
N LEU A 221 15.81 -8.23 16.84
CA LEU A 221 15.80 -7.42 15.62
C LEU A 221 15.65 -5.94 15.95
N PRO A 222 16.47 -5.06 15.33
CA PRO A 222 16.29 -3.62 15.46
C PRO A 222 14.93 -3.20 14.87
N ARG A 223 14.01 -2.73 15.72
CA ARG A 223 12.73 -2.17 15.26
C ARG A 223 13.00 -0.79 14.64
N PRO A 224 12.47 -0.50 13.43
CA PRO A 224 12.61 0.83 12.84
C PRO A 224 11.93 1.87 13.73
N GLU A 225 12.68 2.85 14.23
CA GLU A 225 12.09 4.01 14.89
C GLU A 225 11.37 4.86 13.83
N THR A 226 10.06 5.06 13.98
CA THR A 226 9.36 6.08 13.19
C THR A 226 9.88 7.47 13.58
N ALA A 227 9.83 8.45 12.66
CA ALA A 227 10.29 9.82 12.94
C ALA A 227 9.58 10.49 14.15
N ALA A 228 8.42 9.98 14.55
CA ALA A 228 7.69 10.41 15.74
C ALA A 228 8.27 9.86 17.07
N SER A 229 8.96 8.70 17.04
CA SER A 229 9.56 8.03 18.20
C SER A 229 11.09 8.18 18.27
N ALA A 230 11.73 8.61 17.18
CA ALA A 230 13.13 9.01 17.19
C ALA A 230 13.32 10.28 18.04
N PRO A 231 14.39 10.39 18.84
CA PRO A 231 14.66 11.61 19.59
C PRO A 231 14.76 12.80 18.63
N LYS A 232 13.92 13.84 18.84
CA LYS A 232 14.07 15.12 18.14
C LYS A 232 15.53 15.56 18.29
N SER A 233 16.18 15.82 17.16
CA SER A 233 17.59 16.22 17.08
C SER A 233 17.92 17.24 18.18
N ARG A 234 18.95 16.92 18.98
CA ARG A 234 19.48 17.70 20.11
C ARG A 234 19.21 19.19 19.94
N THR A 235 18.31 19.73 20.77
CA THR A 235 18.23 21.19 20.93
C THR A 235 19.63 21.66 21.34
N PRO A 236 20.17 22.76 20.80
CA PRO A 236 21.51 23.22 21.15
C PRO A 236 21.68 23.31 22.67
N PRO A 237 22.84 22.91 23.24
CA PRO A 237 23.06 23.00 24.68
C PRO A 237 22.76 24.42 25.18
N PRO A 238 22.27 24.59 26.42
CA PRO A 238 22.05 25.91 26.98
C PRO A 238 23.31 26.77 26.85
N PRO A 239 23.20 28.09 26.64
CA PRO A 239 24.36 28.98 26.69
C PRO A 239 25.07 28.81 28.04
N GLY A 240 26.31 28.32 28.01
CA GLY A 240 27.08 27.97 29.23
C GLY A 240 27.31 26.48 29.47
N GLY A 241 26.78 25.58 28.61
CA GLY A 241 27.13 24.15 28.61
C GLY A 241 26.56 23.32 29.76
N GLY A 242 25.66 23.87 30.57
CA GLY A 242 25.03 23.18 31.69
C GLY A 242 23.91 22.21 31.28
N LEU A 243 23.60 21.24 32.14
CA LEU A 243 22.54 20.24 31.97
C LEU A 243 21.16 20.85 32.18
N ARG A 244 20.22 20.54 31.29
CA ARG A 244 18.80 20.90 31.47
C ARG A 244 18.15 20.00 32.53
N PRO A 245 17.07 20.44 33.20
CA PRO A 245 16.38 19.63 34.22
C PRO A 245 16.00 18.22 33.76
N GLY A 246 15.49 18.07 32.53
CA GLY A 246 15.14 16.74 31.98
C GLY A 246 16.36 15.87 31.60
N GLU A 247 17.50 16.49 31.25
CA GLU A 247 18.74 15.76 30.95
C GLU A 247 19.40 15.27 32.24
N ASP A 248 19.47 16.12 33.27
CA ASP A 248 19.95 15.76 34.60
C ASP A 248 19.07 14.68 35.23
N PHE A 249 17.75 14.76 35.04
CA PHE A 249 16.82 13.73 35.50
C PHE A 249 17.02 12.38 34.81
N ASN A 250 17.27 12.37 33.50
CA ASN A 250 17.58 11.12 32.77
C ASN A 250 18.85 10.43 33.32
N LEU A 251 19.82 11.19 33.81
CA LEU A 251 21.05 10.66 34.38
C LEU A 251 20.88 10.17 35.82
N ARG A 252 20.11 10.89 36.64
CA ARG A 252 20.02 10.68 38.09
C ARG A 252 18.88 9.78 38.55
N ALA A 253 17.74 9.78 37.86
CA ALA A 253 16.56 9.03 38.29
C ALA A 253 16.71 7.52 38.04
N SER A 254 16.12 6.70 38.90
CA SER A 254 16.02 5.24 38.68
C SER A 254 14.68 4.86 38.06
N TRP A 255 14.62 3.74 37.33
CA TRP A 255 13.34 3.24 36.79
C TRP A 255 12.40 2.75 37.90
N GLU A 256 12.95 2.27 39.02
CA GLU A 256 12.17 1.83 40.19
C GLU A 256 11.38 2.98 40.79
N GLU A 257 11.97 4.18 40.87
CA GLU A 257 11.29 5.39 41.32
C GLU A 257 10.19 5.83 40.35
N ILE A 258 10.46 5.78 39.05
CA ILE A 258 9.54 6.27 38.00
C ILE A 258 8.33 5.34 37.84
N LEU A 259 8.53 4.03 37.91
CA LEU A 259 7.51 3.02 37.63
C LEU A 259 6.79 2.51 38.88
N SER A 260 7.18 3.00 40.05
CA SER A 260 6.60 2.62 41.34
C SER A 260 5.06 2.71 41.33
N GLY A 261 4.41 1.65 41.81
CA GLY A 261 2.94 1.54 41.84
C GLY A 261 2.29 1.11 40.52
N ILE A 262 3.02 1.11 39.40
CA ILE A 262 2.55 0.64 38.09
C ILE A 262 3.20 -0.70 37.76
N PHE A 263 4.54 -0.71 37.72
CA PHE A 263 5.32 -1.91 37.45
C PHE A 263 6.30 -2.20 38.58
N ARG A 264 6.62 -3.48 38.76
CA ARG A 264 7.68 -3.97 39.64
C ARG A 264 8.75 -4.69 38.81
N PRO A 265 10.03 -4.63 39.18
CA PRO A 265 11.06 -5.41 38.53
C PRO A 265 10.77 -6.90 38.76
N VAL A 266 10.72 -7.66 37.68
CA VAL A 266 10.49 -9.11 37.68
C VAL A 266 11.83 -9.82 37.69
N ARG A 267 12.76 -9.41 36.83
CA ARG A 267 14.12 -9.95 36.74
C ARG A 267 15.02 -9.00 35.95
N THR A 268 16.32 -9.06 36.20
CA THR A 268 17.34 -8.48 35.31
C THR A 268 18.16 -9.60 34.67
N SER A 269 18.36 -9.53 33.35
CA SER A 269 19.22 -10.42 32.55
C SER A 269 20.17 -9.55 31.72
N GLY A 270 21.48 -9.69 31.95
CA GLY A 270 22.47 -8.77 31.38
C GLY A 270 22.19 -7.32 31.80
N SER A 271 22.05 -6.40 30.83
CA SER A 271 21.63 -5.01 31.06
C SER A 271 20.11 -4.82 31.06
N THR A 272 19.33 -5.84 30.67
CA THR A 272 17.88 -5.70 30.48
C THR A 272 17.12 -6.07 31.75
N THR A 273 16.31 -5.14 32.25
CA THR A 273 15.37 -5.41 33.34
C THR A 273 13.96 -5.59 32.77
N TYR A 274 13.32 -6.67 33.18
CA TYR A 274 11.96 -7.06 32.83
C TYR A 274 11.03 -6.56 33.95
N TRP A 275 9.92 -5.93 33.58
CA TRP A 275 8.99 -5.29 34.49
C TRP A 275 7.60 -5.88 34.31
N GLY A 276 6.95 -6.28 35.40
CA GLY A 276 5.57 -6.80 35.40
C GLY A 276 4.67 -5.90 36.24
N TRP A 277 3.35 -6.14 36.23
CA TRP A 277 2.42 -5.35 37.03
C TRP A 277 2.80 -5.34 38.51
N ALA A 278 2.60 -4.20 39.18
CA ALA A 278 2.89 -4.06 40.61
C ALA A 278 2.10 -5.06 41.48
N ASP A 279 0.90 -5.45 41.05
CA ASP A 279 0.05 -6.46 41.69
C ASP A 279 0.53 -7.91 41.49
N GLY A 280 1.52 -8.13 40.62
CA GLY A 280 2.09 -9.43 40.30
C GLY A 280 1.29 -10.28 39.31
N SER A 281 0.25 -9.72 38.68
CA SER A 281 -0.54 -10.42 37.67
C SER A 281 0.16 -10.49 36.30
N ARG A 282 -0.01 -11.62 35.60
CA ARG A 282 0.18 -11.75 34.14
C ARG A 282 1.56 -11.39 33.55
N GLY A 283 2.65 -11.72 34.23
CA GLY A 283 4.00 -11.67 33.66
C GLY A 283 4.55 -10.31 33.25
N ALA A 284 5.74 -10.30 32.64
CA ALA A 284 6.42 -9.07 32.25
C ALA A 284 5.62 -8.31 31.17
N LYS A 285 5.48 -6.98 31.34
CA LYS A 285 4.73 -6.01 30.52
C LYS A 285 5.57 -4.86 29.95
N ALA A 286 6.78 -4.69 30.46
CA ALA A 286 7.74 -3.72 29.95
C ALA A 286 9.20 -4.20 30.14
N THR A 287 10.13 -3.57 29.42
CA THR A 287 11.58 -3.76 29.58
C THR A 287 12.30 -2.43 29.68
N THR A 288 13.40 -2.38 30.44
CA THR A 288 14.37 -1.28 30.44
C THR A 288 15.79 -1.83 30.18
N GLY A 289 16.75 -0.97 29.79
CA GLY A 289 18.16 -1.38 29.64
C GLY A 289 18.48 -2.34 28.46
N ARG A 290 17.57 -2.46 27.48
CA ARG A 290 17.76 -3.27 26.26
C ARG A 290 18.88 -2.75 25.35
N ASP A 291 19.05 -1.44 25.29
CA ASP A 291 20.16 -0.78 24.60
C ASP A 291 21.16 -0.25 25.64
N PRO A 292 22.40 -0.75 25.67
CA PRO A 292 23.42 -0.27 26.60
C PRO A 292 23.80 1.20 26.40
N ALA A 293 23.59 1.75 25.19
CA ALA A 293 23.90 3.14 24.87
C ALA A 293 22.78 4.12 25.26
N THR A 294 21.53 3.65 25.29
CA THR A 294 20.38 4.47 25.70
C THR A 294 19.39 3.69 26.56
N ASP A 295 19.47 3.88 27.88
CA ASP A 295 18.55 3.27 28.85
C ASP A 295 17.13 3.86 28.71
N ARG A 296 16.22 3.08 28.13
CA ARG A 296 14.84 3.46 27.81
C ARG A 296 13.84 2.44 28.32
N LEU A 297 12.65 2.90 28.67
CA LEU A 297 11.49 2.06 28.97
C LEU A 297 10.79 1.70 27.66
N TYR A 298 10.49 0.42 27.50
CA TYR A 298 9.69 -0.08 26.38
C TYR A 298 8.52 -0.88 26.92
N VAL A 299 7.31 -0.34 26.79
CA VAL A 299 6.08 -0.96 27.28
C VAL A 299 5.37 -1.63 26.13
N PHE A 300 4.98 -2.89 26.27
CA PHE A 300 4.29 -3.65 25.21
C PHE A 300 2.87 -4.07 25.59
N THR A 301 2.43 -3.77 26.83
CA THR A 301 1.02 -3.91 27.21
C THR A 301 0.18 -2.73 26.73
N THR A 302 -1.06 -3.01 26.30
CA THR A 302 -2.07 -1.99 25.94
C THR A 302 -2.84 -1.45 27.15
N SER A 303 -2.64 -2.01 28.33
CA SER A 303 -3.44 -1.71 29.54
C SER A 303 -2.75 -0.73 30.50
N SER A 304 -1.79 0.05 30.01
CA SER A 304 -1.09 1.10 30.76
C SER A 304 -1.32 2.48 30.14
N ASP A 305 -1.02 3.55 30.86
CA ASP A 305 -1.04 4.92 30.33
C ASP A 305 0.03 5.18 29.25
N PHE A 306 1.04 4.29 29.15
CA PHE A 306 2.05 4.36 28.11
C PHE A 306 1.49 3.90 26.76
N ILE A 307 1.94 4.54 25.68
CA ILE A 307 1.67 4.08 24.32
C ILE A 307 2.46 2.77 24.12
N PRO A 308 1.79 1.67 23.77
CA PRO A 308 2.46 0.39 23.57
C PRO A 308 3.42 0.46 22.39
N GLU A 309 4.52 -0.28 22.51
CA GLU A 309 5.56 -0.42 21.49
C GLU A 309 6.32 0.89 21.16
N VAL A 310 6.31 1.86 22.07
CA VAL A 310 7.07 3.12 21.96
C VAL A 310 8.14 3.20 23.05
N PRO A 311 9.40 3.54 22.72
CA PRO A 311 10.44 3.75 23.73
C PRO A 311 10.30 5.11 24.42
N TYR A 312 10.37 5.11 25.76
CA TYR A 312 10.34 6.30 26.60
C TYR A 312 11.70 6.54 27.28
N THR A 313 12.16 7.79 27.28
CA THR A 313 13.24 8.22 28.20
C THR A 313 12.69 8.34 29.62
N LYS A 314 13.55 8.34 30.65
CA LYS A 314 13.14 8.52 32.05
C LYS A 314 12.33 9.80 32.26
N PHE A 315 12.80 10.92 31.70
CA PHE A 315 12.07 12.19 31.71
C PHE A 315 10.76 12.11 30.92
N GLY A 316 10.73 11.43 29.78
CA GLY A 316 9.50 11.24 29.01
C GLY A 316 8.45 10.42 29.74
N ALA A 317 8.85 9.33 30.38
CA ALA A 317 7.97 8.53 31.21
C ALA A 317 7.45 9.32 32.42
N TRP A 318 8.34 10.04 33.11
CA TRP A 318 7.96 10.86 34.26
C TRP A 318 7.01 12.01 33.89
N ALA A 319 7.26 12.69 32.76
CA ALA A 319 6.39 13.75 32.25
C ALA A 319 5.01 13.23 31.85
N LEU A 320 4.94 12.03 31.27
CA LEU A 320 3.66 11.38 30.97
C LEU A 320 2.87 11.09 32.24
N LEU A 321 3.49 10.39 33.20
CA LEU A 321 2.83 9.92 34.42
C LEU A 321 2.42 11.06 35.38
N ASN A 322 3.24 12.10 35.51
CA ASN A 322 3.03 13.15 36.53
C ASN A 322 2.43 14.44 35.96
N HIS A 323 2.53 14.65 34.65
CA HIS A 323 2.14 15.90 33.99
C HIS A 323 1.36 15.68 32.68
N GLY A 324 0.84 14.47 32.42
CA GLY A 324 0.02 14.19 31.25
C GLY A 324 0.74 14.39 29.91
N GLY A 325 2.07 14.32 29.89
CA GLY A 325 2.90 14.56 28.71
C GLY A 325 3.28 16.03 28.49
N ASP A 326 2.95 16.95 29.39
CA ASP A 326 3.44 18.34 29.35
C ASP A 326 4.92 18.41 29.79
N TYR A 327 5.82 18.30 28.82
CA TYR A 327 7.27 18.38 29.04
C TYR A 327 7.73 19.72 29.62
N GLN A 328 7.01 20.83 29.40
CA GLN A 328 7.39 22.12 29.95
C GLN A 328 7.00 22.23 31.43
N ALA A 329 5.80 21.79 31.79
CA ALA A 329 5.38 21.71 33.19
C ALA A 329 6.29 20.75 33.98
N ALA A 330 6.59 19.59 33.37
CA ALA A 330 7.50 18.61 33.94
C ALA A 330 8.91 19.17 34.17
N ALA A 331 9.51 19.84 33.18
CA ALA A 331 10.83 20.44 33.33
C ALA A 331 10.86 21.54 34.42
N ARG A 332 9.78 22.31 34.59
CA ARG A 332 9.66 23.31 35.68
C ARG A 332 9.58 22.66 37.05
N ALA A 333 8.79 21.59 37.19
CA ALA A 333 8.66 20.84 38.43
C ALA A 333 9.99 20.18 38.84
N LEU A 334 10.71 19.58 37.90
CA LEU A 334 12.05 19.03 38.14
C LEU A 334 13.06 20.10 38.54
N ARG A 335 13.00 21.29 37.91
CA ARG A 335 13.86 22.40 38.30
C ARG A 335 13.60 22.88 39.74
N ALA A 336 12.34 22.90 40.16
CA ALA A 336 11.98 23.20 41.56
C ALA A 336 12.50 22.14 42.54
N GLN A 337 12.68 20.90 42.08
CA GLN A 337 13.28 19.79 42.84
C GLN A 337 14.81 19.75 42.76
N GLY A 338 15.45 20.73 42.12
CA GLY A 338 16.91 20.85 42.05
C GLY A 338 17.56 20.03 40.93
N TYR A 339 16.81 19.69 39.88
CA TYR A 339 17.39 19.10 38.66
C TYR A 339 17.79 20.16 37.64
N GLY A 340 18.96 19.97 37.03
CA GLY A 340 19.55 20.87 36.02
C GLY A 340 20.31 22.05 36.62
N ASP A 341 21.17 22.67 35.81
CA ASP A 341 22.06 23.74 36.29
C ASP A 341 21.35 25.08 36.49
N ALA A 342 21.87 25.86 37.45
CA ALA A 342 21.39 27.20 37.77
C ALA A 342 21.71 28.17 36.64
N THR A 343 20.76 28.38 35.74
CA THR A 343 20.84 29.43 34.72
C THR A 343 20.81 30.82 35.37
N PRO A 344 21.80 31.70 35.15
CA PRO A 344 21.72 33.07 35.62
C PRO A 344 20.55 33.79 34.93
N HIS A 345 19.68 34.43 35.73
CA HIS A 345 18.56 35.22 35.22
C HIS A 345 19.08 36.37 34.35
N ARG A 346 18.88 36.28 33.03
CA ARG A 346 19.06 37.40 32.11
C ARG A 346 17.70 38.05 31.92
N GLY A 347 17.50 39.23 32.49
CA GLY A 347 16.33 40.05 32.22
C GLY A 347 16.21 40.31 30.72
N LEU A 348 15.06 40.00 30.14
CA LEU A 348 14.77 40.30 28.75
C LEU A 348 14.59 41.82 28.62
N ALA A 349 15.49 42.46 27.87
CA ALA A 349 15.25 43.79 27.33
C ALA A 349 14.14 43.71 26.26
N PRO A 350 13.31 44.76 26.10
CA PRO A 350 12.29 44.80 25.06
C PRO A 350 12.95 44.79 23.67
N VAL A 351 12.49 43.90 22.80
CA VAL A 351 12.92 43.85 21.40
C VAL A 351 12.18 44.95 20.65
N SER A 352 12.75 46.15 20.63
CA SER A 352 12.42 47.18 19.67
C SER A 352 13.07 46.84 18.32
N HIS A 353 12.25 46.74 17.27
CA HIS A 353 12.58 46.85 15.84
C HIS A 353 14.00 46.41 15.41
N LEU A 354 14.14 45.18 14.93
CA LEU A 354 15.26 44.84 14.04
C LEU A 354 14.88 45.24 12.60
N PRO A 355 15.66 46.08 11.91
CA PRO A 355 15.46 46.31 10.48
C PRO A 355 15.79 45.03 9.70
N VAL A 356 14.92 44.68 8.78
CA VAL A 356 15.14 43.61 7.80
C VAL A 356 16.32 44.02 6.91
N GLN A 357 17.50 43.43 7.14
CA GLN A 357 18.57 43.47 6.15
C GLN A 357 18.17 42.58 4.96
N ARG A 358 17.81 43.22 3.84
CA ARG A 358 17.76 42.55 2.54
C ARG A 358 19.17 42.08 2.19
N ALA A 359 19.30 40.85 1.70
CA ALA A 359 20.53 40.38 1.10
C ALA A 359 20.86 41.22 -0.14
N SER A 360 22.07 41.79 -0.19
CA SER A 360 22.60 42.44 -1.38
C SER A 360 22.74 41.43 -2.52
N PRO A 361 22.44 41.80 -3.78
CA PRO A 361 22.78 40.96 -4.92
C PRO A 361 24.31 40.90 -5.09
N PRO A 362 24.85 39.82 -5.67
CA PRO A 362 26.28 39.71 -5.95
C PRO A 362 26.70 40.79 -6.95
N THR A 363 27.56 41.70 -6.51
CA THR A 363 28.29 42.61 -7.40
C THR A 363 29.40 41.83 -8.06
N ASP A 364 29.19 41.42 -9.31
CA ASP A 364 30.28 41.20 -10.25
C ASP A 364 30.22 42.31 -11.30
N GLY A 365 31.32 43.05 -11.43
CA GLY A 365 31.37 44.30 -12.15
C GLY A 365 31.45 44.12 -13.66
N ALA A 366 30.66 44.91 -14.39
CA ALA A 366 31.10 45.63 -15.59
C ALA A 366 29.96 46.53 -16.09
N LEU A 367 30.32 47.75 -16.49
CA LEU A 367 29.54 48.77 -17.21
C LEU A 367 28.64 49.66 -16.35
N ALA A 368 29.27 50.70 -15.77
CA ALA A 368 28.60 51.93 -15.39
C ALA A 368 28.22 52.71 -16.65
N VAL A 369 26.92 52.75 -16.97
CA VAL A 369 26.32 53.76 -17.86
C VAL A 369 25.55 54.73 -16.95
N GLN A 370 25.75 56.02 -17.19
CA GLN A 370 25.20 57.13 -16.42
C GLN A 370 23.69 56.99 -16.22
N TYR A 371 23.25 56.91 -14.96
CA TYR A 371 21.85 56.97 -14.56
C TYR A 371 21.49 58.43 -14.25
N ASP A 372 20.55 58.99 -15.01
CA ASP A 372 19.96 60.30 -14.75
C ASP A 372 18.70 60.12 -13.87
N PRO A 373 18.70 60.59 -12.62
CA PRO A 373 17.61 60.38 -11.66
C PRO A 373 16.31 61.17 -11.99
N ALA A 374 16.24 61.86 -13.13
CA ALA A 374 15.07 62.66 -13.53
C ALA A 374 14.10 61.96 -14.51
N GLN A 375 14.34 60.68 -14.86
CA GLN A 375 13.51 59.92 -15.83
C GLN A 375 13.13 58.52 -15.35
N GLU A 376 12.67 58.35 -14.11
CA GLU A 376 11.93 57.14 -13.74
C GLU A 376 10.49 57.23 -14.28
N PRO A 377 10.01 56.25 -15.08
CA PRO A 377 8.58 56.13 -15.35
C PRO A 377 7.85 55.79 -14.05
N ASP A 378 6.73 56.47 -13.79
CA ASP A 378 5.83 56.16 -12.67
C ASP A 378 5.46 54.67 -12.69
N LEU A 379 6.16 53.87 -11.89
CA LEU A 379 5.74 52.53 -11.55
C LEU A 379 4.53 52.67 -10.61
N PRO A 380 3.46 51.89 -10.81
CA PRO A 380 2.33 51.88 -9.88
C PRO A 380 2.87 51.62 -8.47
N GLU A 381 2.43 52.42 -7.49
CA GLU A 381 2.71 52.17 -6.08
C GLU A 381 2.39 50.71 -5.75
N ASP A 382 3.40 49.97 -5.30
CA ASP A 382 3.25 48.62 -4.74
C ASP A 382 2.32 48.74 -3.53
N PRO A 383 1.09 48.20 -3.58
CA PRO A 383 0.20 48.25 -2.43
C PRO A 383 0.88 47.37 -1.38
N GLY A 384 1.34 47.97 -0.28
CA GLY A 384 1.98 47.26 0.83
C GLY A 384 1.17 46.01 1.27
N PRO A 385 1.78 45.08 2.04
CA PRO A 385 1.15 43.82 2.38
C PRO A 385 -0.28 44.04 2.90
N ALA A 386 -1.26 43.45 2.21
CA ALA A 386 -2.65 43.55 2.61
C ALA A 386 -2.81 43.14 4.07
N ALA A 387 -3.49 43.97 4.86
CA ALA A 387 -3.76 43.67 6.27
C ALA A 387 -4.49 42.33 6.38
N LEU A 388 -3.98 41.42 7.22
CA LEU A 388 -4.64 40.15 7.48
C LEU A 388 -6.03 40.41 8.10
N PRO A 389 -7.05 39.63 7.75
CA PRO A 389 -8.35 39.72 8.40
C PRO A 389 -8.19 39.51 9.91
N GLU A 390 -8.84 40.36 10.70
CA GLU A 390 -8.81 40.29 12.16
C GLU A 390 -10.05 39.59 12.70
N VAL A 391 -9.89 38.71 13.69
CA VAL A 391 -11.01 38.02 14.35
C VAL A 391 -10.80 38.02 15.87
N ASP A 392 -11.78 38.57 16.59
CA ASP A 392 -11.87 38.47 18.04
C ASP A 392 -12.33 37.06 18.43
N ILE A 393 -11.48 36.33 19.16
CA ILE A 393 -11.75 34.97 19.65
C ILE A 393 -11.94 34.92 21.17
N THR A 394 -12.24 36.07 21.81
CA THR A 394 -12.55 36.16 23.25
C THR A 394 -13.75 35.29 23.61
N ASN A 395 -14.79 35.35 22.77
CA ASN A 395 -15.93 34.47 22.83
C ASN A 395 -15.79 33.40 21.74
N GLU A 396 -15.88 32.13 22.13
CA GLU A 396 -15.67 31.00 21.20
C GLU A 396 -16.74 30.93 20.09
N ALA A 397 -17.99 31.32 20.36
CA ALA A 397 -19.06 31.34 19.38
C ALA A 397 -18.87 32.47 18.36
N ASP A 398 -18.57 33.69 18.84
CA ASP A 398 -18.32 34.84 17.97
C ASP A 398 -17.05 34.63 17.12
N GLY A 399 -16.01 34.05 17.72
CA GLY A 399 -14.79 33.67 17.00
C GLY A 399 -15.04 32.62 15.92
N LEU A 400 -15.90 31.63 16.16
CA LEU A 400 -16.32 30.66 15.16
C LEU A 400 -17.03 31.34 13.98
N ASP A 401 -17.99 32.21 14.26
CA ASP A 401 -18.75 32.93 13.23
C ASP A 401 -17.84 33.89 12.43
N GLY A 402 -16.91 34.57 13.10
CA GLY A 402 -15.90 35.41 12.46
C GLY A 402 -15.00 34.63 11.50
N LEU A 403 -14.49 33.47 11.92
CA LEU A 403 -13.69 32.59 11.06
C LEU A 403 -14.48 32.11 9.83
N LEU A 404 -15.75 31.72 10.01
CA LEU A 404 -16.62 31.30 8.91
C LEU A 404 -16.94 32.45 7.94
N ALA A 405 -17.07 33.67 8.45
CA ALA A 405 -17.25 34.86 7.62
C ALA A 405 -16.01 35.16 6.77
N VAL A 406 -14.80 35.05 7.34
CA VAL A 406 -13.53 35.19 6.60
C VAL A 406 -13.40 34.10 5.52
N MET A 407 -13.76 32.86 5.84
CA MET A 407 -13.81 31.77 4.86
C MET A 407 -14.76 32.10 3.70
N ALA A 408 -15.97 32.59 4.00
CA ALA A 408 -16.98 32.96 3.01
C ALA A 408 -16.58 34.15 2.13
N ALA A 409 -15.74 35.05 2.65
CA ALA A 409 -15.26 36.24 1.94
C ALA A 409 -14.20 35.92 0.86
N ASN A 410 -13.78 34.66 0.71
CA ASN A 410 -12.70 34.23 -0.19
C ASN A 410 -11.37 34.98 0.02
N GLN A 411 -11.10 35.42 1.25
CA GLN A 411 -9.86 36.10 1.64
C GLN A 411 -8.74 35.12 2.02
N LEU A 412 -9.04 33.82 2.04
CA LEU A 412 -8.13 32.75 2.42
C LEU A 412 -7.51 32.12 1.15
N PRO A 413 -6.24 32.43 0.82
CA PRO A 413 -5.58 31.89 -0.37
C PRO A 413 -5.32 30.39 -0.22
N ASP A 414 -5.48 29.63 -1.31
CA ASP A 414 -5.16 28.20 -1.36
C ASP A 414 -5.93 27.26 -0.41
N LEU A 415 -7.01 27.75 0.20
CA LEU A 415 -7.96 26.94 0.96
C LEU A 415 -9.21 26.64 0.13
N TYR A 416 -9.53 25.36 -0.01
CA TYR A 416 -10.63 24.84 -0.81
C TYR A 416 -11.45 23.82 -0.02
N LYS A 417 -12.57 23.35 -0.58
CA LYS A 417 -13.29 22.17 -0.07
C LYS A 417 -13.39 21.06 -1.11
N ARG A 418 -13.26 19.82 -0.65
CA ARG A 418 -13.52 18.61 -1.46
C ARG A 418 -13.99 17.46 -0.60
N SER A 419 -15.03 16.76 -1.07
CA SER A 419 -15.61 15.56 -0.47
C SER A 419 -15.98 15.73 1.01
N THR A 420 -15.05 15.46 1.92
CA THR A 420 -15.29 15.32 3.36
C THR A 420 -14.74 16.47 4.19
N GLY A 421 -14.12 17.49 3.60
CA GLY A 421 -13.55 18.59 4.38
C GLY A 421 -12.85 19.70 3.58
N PRO A 422 -12.33 20.70 4.32
CA PRO A 422 -11.37 21.67 3.80
C PRO A 422 -10.06 21.00 3.41
N CYS A 423 -9.48 21.45 2.30
CA CYS A 423 -8.23 20.94 1.76
C CYS A 423 -7.42 22.05 1.10
N TRP A 424 -6.11 21.85 1.00
CA TRP A 424 -5.22 22.69 0.19
C TRP A 424 -4.52 21.87 -0.89
N VAL A 425 -3.95 22.56 -1.87
CA VAL A 425 -3.00 21.97 -2.81
C VAL A 425 -1.59 22.29 -2.33
N THR A 426 -0.77 21.27 -2.16
CA THR A 426 0.64 21.39 -1.80
C THR A 426 1.50 20.61 -2.80
N THR A 427 2.81 20.63 -2.63
CA THR A 427 3.76 19.80 -3.38
C THR A 427 4.58 18.94 -2.43
N ASP A 428 4.91 17.72 -2.85
CA ASP A 428 5.90 16.91 -2.15
C ASP A 428 7.34 17.32 -2.48
N ASP A 429 8.30 16.60 -1.90
CA ASP A 429 9.74 16.82 -2.10
C ASP A 429 10.19 16.65 -3.57
N GLN A 430 9.37 16.04 -4.43
CA GLN A 430 9.62 15.88 -5.87
C GLN A 430 8.94 16.97 -6.72
N GLY A 431 8.31 17.94 -6.07
CA GLY A 431 7.54 19.01 -6.71
C GLY A 431 6.24 18.51 -7.33
N ASP A 432 5.77 17.32 -6.96
CA ASP A 432 4.54 16.76 -7.48
C ASP A 432 3.34 17.24 -6.65
N PRO A 433 2.23 17.65 -7.30
CA PRO A 433 1.13 18.23 -6.56
C PRO A 433 0.34 17.18 -5.79
N GLN A 434 -0.04 17.54 -4.57
CA GLN A 434 -0.85 16.73 -3.66
C GLN A 434 -2.06 17.53 -3.20
N LEU A 435 -3.20 16.84 -3.10
CA LEU A 435 -4.40 17.41 -2.53
C LEU A 435 -4.59 16.85 -1.11
N VAL A 436 -4.38 17.69 -0.10
CA VAL A 436 -4.30 17.26 1.30
C VAL A 436 -5.50 17.78 2.08
N GLN A 437 -6.23 16.86 2.71
CA GLN A 437 -7.31 17.19 3.64
C GLN A 437 -6.74 17.72 4.96
N LEU A 438 -7.36 18.75 5.50
CA LEU A 438 -6.89 19.44 6.70
C LEU A 438 -7.42 18.75 7.97
N GLY A 439 -6.50 18.40 8.87
CA GLY A 439 -6.81 18.07 10.26
C GLY A 439 -6.90 19.32 11.14
N THR A 440 -7.32 19.15 12.40
CA THR A 440 -7.51 20.25 13.37
C THR A 440 -6.27 21.14 13.48
N ASP A 441 -5.10 20.54 13.64
CA ASP A 441 -3.85 21.29 13.81
C ASP A 441 -3.42 21.99 12.52
N ASN A 442 -3.62 21.37 11.36
CA ASN A 442 -3.30 21.98 10.08
C ASN A 442 -4.19 23.21 9.82
N LEU A 443 -5.50 23.10 10.10
CA LEU A 443 -6.43 24.23 9.96
C LEU A 443 -6.09 25.36 10.94
N ARG A 444 -5.69 25.02 12.17
CA ARG A 444 -5.28 25.98 13.18
C ARG A 444 -4.00 26.72 12.79
N ALA A 445 -3.01 26.01 12.26
CA ALA A 445 -1.77 26.60 11.75
C ALA A 445 -2.07 27.53 10.58
N TYR A 446 -2.90 27.08 9.63
CA TYR A 446 -3.35 27.89 8.50
C TYR A 446 -4.03 29.19 8.94
N PHE A 447 -4.96 29.14 9.89
CA PHE A 447 -5.58 30.36 10.42
C PHE A 447 -4.56 31.28 11.10
N ALA A 448 -3.55 30.76 11.80
CA ALA A 448 -2.53 31.58 12.44
C ALA A 448 -1.63 32.33 11.44
N GLU A 449 -1.48 31.79 10.22
CA GLU A 449 -0.73 32.37 9.12
C GLU A 449 -1.54 33.40 8.33
N HIS A 450 -2.85 33.17 8.17
CA HIS A 450 -3.71 33.96 7.27
C HIS A 450 -4.75 34.83 7.98
N ILE A 451 -4.90 34.73 9.31
CA ILE A 451 -5.86 35.50 10.10
C ILE A 451 -5.17 36.00 11.38
N GLN A 452 -5.36 37.28 11.69
CA GLN A 452 -4.91 37.85 12.94
C GLN A 452 -5.99 37.64 14.02
N THR A 453 -5.79 36.63 14.85
CA THR A 453 -6.70 36.29 15.95
C THR A 453 -6.23 36.85 17.28
N TYR A 454 -7.14 37.40 18.08
CA TYR A 454 -6.83 37.99 19.39
C TYR A 454 -7.92 37.74 20.44
N THR A 455 -7.55 37.82 21.71
CA THR A 455 -8.49 37.90 22.83
C THR A 455 -8.39 39.27 23.51
N THR A 456 -9.53 39.76 23.97
CA THR A 456 -9.68 41.03 24.67
C THR A 456 -9.62 40.76 26.17
N THR A 457 -8.70 41.44 26.86
CA THR A 457 -8.48 41.28 28.31
C THR A 457 -8.43 42.64 29.00
N ASP A 458 -8.83 42.70 30.27
CA ASP A 458 -8.75 43.94 31.04
C ASP A 458 -7.31 44.42 31.20
N ASP A 459 -7.07 45.67 30.85
CA ASP A 459 -5.80 46.34 31.02
C ASP A 459 -5.74 47.04 32.38
N LYS A 460 -5.07 46.38 33.33
CA LYS A 460 -4.93 46.85 34.71
C LYS A 460 -4.16 48.17 34.83
N GLU A 461 -3.39 48.58 33.82
CA GLU A 461 -2.63 49.83 33.85
C GLU A 461 -3.44 51.04 33.39
N THR A 462 -4.33 50.85 32.41
CA THR A 462 -5.12 51.94 31.81
C THR A 462 -6.59 51.95 32.26
N GLY A 463 -7.06 50.88 32.90
CA GLY A 463 -8.48 50.70 33.25
C GLY A 463 -9.38 50.40 32.04
N GLY A 464 -8.79 50.15 30.86
CA GLY A 464 -9.49 49.78 29.63
C GLY A 464 -9.34 48.29 29.29
N THR A 465 -9.51 47.94 28.02
CA THR A 465 -9.29 46.57 27.51
C THR A 465 -8.16 46.57 26.48
N LYS A 466 -7.33 45.52 26.48
CA LYS A 466 -6.27 45.30 25.50
C LYS A 466 -6.48 44.01 24.71
N ALA A 467 -6.21 44.07 23.40
CA ALA A 467 -6.16 42.91 22.52
C ALA A 467 -4.81 42.20 22.64
N VAL A 468 -4.85 40.89 22.90
CA VAL A 468 -3.68 40.03 23.01
C VAL A 468 -3.77 38.98 21.92
N ARG A 469 -2.76 38.90 21.05
CA ARG A 469 -2.72 37.90 19.98
C ARG A 469 -2.79 36.49 20.59
N ALA A 470 -3.69 35.67 20.08
CA ALA A 470 -3.95 34.32 20.58
C ALA A 470 -4.24 33.39 19.41
N LEU A 471 -3.85 32.11 19.51
CA LEU A 471 -4.21 31.10 18.52
C LEU A 471 -5.65 30.65 18.70
N VAL A 472 -6.33 30.32 17.60
CA VAL A 472 -7.66 29.70 17.63
C VAL A 472 -7.63 28.44 18.50
N ASN A 473 -8.68 28.24 19.31
CA ASN A 473 -8.83 27.04 20.12
C ASN A 473 -8.97 25.80 19.21
N PRO A 474 -8.22 24.71 19.45
CA PRO A 474 -8.35 23.48 18.67
C PRO A 474 -9.78 22.95 18.59
N ARG A 475 -10.61 23.14 19.63
CA ARG A 475 -12.03 22.73 19.62
C ARG A 475 -12.86 23.52 18.61
N THR A 476 -12.57 24.81 18.42
CA THR A 476 -13.20 25.63 17.38
C THR A 476 -12.83 25.10 15.99
N CYS A 477 -11.55 24.78 15.75
CA CYS A 477 -11.12 24.16 14.49
C CYS A 477 -11.79 22.79 14.26
N SER A 478 -11.86 21.92 15.28
CA SER A 478 -12.58 20.65 15.19
C SER A 478 -14.08 20.84 14.91
N THR A 479 -14.69 21.90 15.47
CA THR A 479 -16.09 22.26 15.22
C THR A 479 -16.29 22.71 13.77
N ILE A 480 -15.36 23.51 13.22
CA ILE A 480 -15.35 23.89 11.80
C ILE A 480 -15.22 22.64 10.92
N LEU A 481 -14.27 21.74 11.22
CA LEU A 481 -14.07 20.49 10.47
C LEU A 481 -15.23 19.50 10.60
N GLY A 482 -16.01 19.56 11.68
CA GLY A 482 -17.20 18.71 11.89
C GLY A 482 -18.45 19.18 11.15
N ARG A 483 -18.39 20.31 10.43
CA ARG A 483 -19.55 20.85 9.70
C ARG A 483 -19.96 19.97 8.54
N ARG A 484 -21.26 20.01 8.19
CA ARG A 484 -21.79 19.37 6.98
C ARG A 484 -21.32 20.05 5.68
N ASP A 485 -21.07 21.36 5.73
CA ASP A 485 -20.54 22.13 4.61
C ASP A 485 -19.69 23.32 5.10
N TRP A 486 -18.80 23.77 4.22
CA TRP A 486 -17.88 24.87 4.44
C TRP A 486 -18.11 25.97 3.40
N PRO A 487 -18.07 27.25 3.79
CA PRO A 487 -18.18 28.37 2.85
C PRO A 487 -16.84 28.59 2.13
N LEU A 488 -16.36 27.58 1.41
CA LEU A 488 -15.12 27.60 0.65
C LEU A 488 -15.39 27.24 -0.81
N ARG A 489 -14.50 27.67 -1.70
CA ARG A 489 -14.52 27.29 -3.11
C ARG A 489 -14.30 25.78 -3.25
N LYS A 490 -15.08 25.13 -4.11
CA LYS A 490 -14.95 23.70 -4.38
C LYS A 490 -13.77 23.47 -5.32
N ILE A 491 -12.89 22.53 -4.98
CA ILE A 491 -11.86 22.02 -5.89
C ILE A 491 -12.29 20.67 -6.44
N THR A 492 -12.32 20.56 -7.77
CA THR A 492 -12.68 19.35 -8.51
C THR A 492 -11.51 18.38 -8.52
N GLY A 493 -10.33 18.87 -8.88
CA GLY A 493 -9.10 18.09 -8.97
C GLY A 493 -7.91 18.95 -9.38
N VAL A 494 -6.73 18.32 -9.42
CA VAL A 494 -5.49 18.94 -9.87
C VAL A 494 -5.16 18.45 -11.27
N ILE A 495 -4.78 19.38 -12.14
CA ILE A 495 -4.27 19.10 -13.49
C ILE A 495 -2.83 19.59 -13.59
N THR A 496 -2.03 18.91 -14.40
CA THR A 496 -0.58 19.15 -14.49
C THR A 496 -0.11 19.61 -15.87
N SER A 497 -1.06 19.86 -16.77
CA SER A 497 -0.83 20.42 -18.09
C SER A 497 -2.08 21.20 -18.52
N PRO A 498 -2.01 22.04 -19.56
CA PRO A 498 -3.19 22.68 -20.10
C PRO A 498 -4.24 21.65 -20.55
N VAL A 499 -5.50 21.85 -20.14
CA VAL A 499 -6.63 20.97 -20.47
C VAL A 499 -7.80 21.76 -21.06
N LEU A 500 -8.65 21.09 -21.83
CA LEU A 500 -9.90 21.66 -22.31
C LEU A 500 -10.97 21.66 -21.21
N ARG A 501 -11.61 22.82 -21.01
CA ARG A 501 -12.88 22.95 -20.29
C ARG A 501 -14.02 22.39 -21.12
N ARG A 502 -15.18 22.13 -20.50
CA ARG A 502 -16.39 21.63 -21.17
C ARG A 502 -16.88 22.50 -22.33
N ASP A 503 -16.61 23.80 -22.30
CA ASP A 503 -16.98 24.74 -23.37
C ASP A 503 -15.97 24.76 -24.53
N GLY A 504 -14.88 23.98 -24.44
CA GLY A 504 -13.80 23.94 -25.43
C GLY A 504 -12.71 24.99 -25.25
N SER A 505 -12.81 25.86 -24.23
CA SER A 505 -11.74 26.78 -23.86
C SER A 505 -10.60 26.05 -23.14
N LEU A 506 -9.39 26.61 -23.19
CA LEU A 506 -8.20 25.99 -22.60
C LEU A 506 -7.84 26.62 -21.25
N ILE A 507 -7.52 25.80 -20.25
CA ILE A 507 -6.93 26.26 -18.99
C ILE A 507 -5.42 26.34 -19.16
N THR A 508 -4.84 27.53 -19.08
CA THR A 508 -3.38 27.75 -19.24
C THR A 508 -2.72 28.48 -18.09
N ALA A 509 -3.49 29.21 -17.29
CA ALA A 509 -2.97 29.96 -16.14
C ALA A 509 -2.76 29.01 -14.95
N PRO A 510 -1.56 28.93 -14.36
CA PRO A 510 -1.34 28.18 -13.13
C PRO A 510 -2.22 28.69 -11.98
N GLY A 511 -2.65 27.78 -11.11
CA GLY A 511 -3.54 28.07 -9.98
C GLY A 511 -4.97 27.59 -10.20
N TYR A 512 -5.88 28.09 -9.37
CA TYR A 512 -7.28 27.69 -9.37
C TYR A 512 -8.07 28.37 -10.50
N ASP A 513 -8.78 27.57 -11.29
CA ASP A 513 -9.73 28.01 -12.30
C ASP A 513 -11.17 28.01 -11.73
N PRO A 514 -11.81 29.18 -11.52
CA PRO A 514 -13.12 29.26 -10.90
C PRO A 514 -14.25 28.57 -11.68
N ASP A 515 -14.18 28.57 -13.01
CA ASP A 515 -15.26 28.07 -13.87
C ASP A 515 -15.33 26.53 -13.87
N SER A 516 -14.17 25.86 -13.82
CA SER A 516 -14.08 24.39 -13.77
C SER A 516 -13.86 23.82 -12.37
N GLY A 517 -13.38 24.64 -11.43
CA GLY A 517 -12.91 24.21 -10.12
C GLY A 517 -11.62 23.39 -10.18
N LEU A 518 -10.90 23.37 -11.32
CA LEU A 518 -9.63 22.66 -11.46
C LEU A 518 -8.47 23.55 -10.99
N PHE A 519 -7.42 22.93 -10.46
CA PHE A 519 -6.19 23.63 -10.09
C PHE A 519 -5.05 23.20 -11.03
N LEU A 520 -4.50 24.14 -11.81
CA LEU A 520 -3.37 23.89 -12.69
C LEU A 520 -2.04 24.06 -11.96
N HIS A 521 -1.37 22.94 -11.69
CA HIS A 521 0.00 22.89 -11.21
C HIS A 521 0.89 22.25 -12.29
N PRO A 522 1.41 23.03 -13.25
CA PRO A 522 2.01 22.47 -14.46
C PRO A 522 3.28 21.67 -14.13
N ARG A 523 3.32 20.38 -14.49
CA ARG A 523 4.49 19.51 -14.35
C ARG A 523 5.69 20.08 -15.11
N VAL A 524 5.41 20.58 -16.31
CA VAL A 524 6.36 21.35 -17.12
C VAL A 524 5.77 22.70 -17.45
N LYS A 525 6.54 23.77 -17.21
CA LYS A 525 6.15 25.10 -17.66
C LYS A 525 6.13 25.11 -19.19
N VAL A 526 4.96 25.25 -19.79
CA VAL A 526 4.79 25.33 -21.26
C VAL A 526 5.30 26.70 -21.71
N ARG A 527 6.52 26.76 -22.26
CA ARG A 527 7.20 28.03 -22.59
C ARG A 527 6.75 28.64 -23.92
N ARG A 528 6.21 27.83 -24.83
CA ARG A 528 5.86 28.23 -26.20
C ARG A 528 4.57 27.54 -26.63
N LEU A 529 3.43 28.10 -26.23
CA LEU A 529 2.15 27.78 -26.86
C LEU A 529 1.83 28.91 -27.84
N ALA A 530 1.81 28.61 -29.15
CA ALA A 530 1.51 29.63 -30.15
C ALA A 530 0.08 30.16 -29.94
N PRO A 531 -0.13 31.50 -29.94
CA PRO A 531 -1.47 32.06 -29.74
C PRO A 531 -2.40 31.64 -30.88
N GLU A 532 -1.90 31.70 -32.12
CA GLU A 532 -2.63 31.31 -33.33
C GLU A 532 -2.31 29.87 -33.77
N LEU A 533 -3.32 29.19 -34.30
CA LEU A 533 -3.20 27.85 -34.88
C LEU A 533 -3.05 27.98 -36.39
N THR A 534 -1.98 27.44 -36.95
CA THR A 534 -1.73 27.40 -38.40
C THR A 534 -1.54 25.95 -38.86
N PRO A 535 -1.83 25.61 -40.12
CA PRO A 535 -1.58 24.26 -40.64
C PRO A 535 -0.11 23.81 -40.43
N GLU A 536 0.83 24.74 -40.55
CA GLU A 536 2.26 24.51 -40.33
C GLU A 536 2.58 24.19 -38.86
N SER A 537 1.96 24.90 -37.90
CA SER A 537 2.18 24.63 -36.48
C SER A 537 1.62 23.27 -36.06
N VAL A 538 0.47 22.87 -36.64
CA VAL A 538 -0.10 21.53 -36.46
C VAL A 538 0.77 20.45 -37.10
N ALA A 539 1.28 20.67 -38.32
CA ALA A 539 2.19 19.74 -38.99
C ALA A 539 3.48 19.54 -38.18
N LYS A 540 4.06 20.62 -37.66
CA LYS A 540 5.24 20.56 -36.77
C LYS A 540 4.95 19.83 -35.46
N ALA A 541 3.79 20.08 -34.86
CA ALA A 541 3.37 19.37 -33.65
C ALA A 541 3.26 17.85 -33.90
N LYS A 542 2.65 17.45 -35.03
CA LYS A 542 2.60 16.06 -35.46
C LYS A 542 4.00 15.47 -35.68
N ASP A 543 4.91 16.19 -36.32
CA ASP A 543 6.28 15.72 -36.55
C ASP A 543 7.03 15.47 -35.22
N ILE A 544 6.94 16.40 -34.26
CA ILE A 544 7.58 16.23 -32.94
C ILE A 544 7.06 14.97 -32.22
N VAL A 545 5.75 14.76 -32.22
CA VAL A 545 5.14 13.64 -31.49
C VAL A 545 5.31 12.33 -32.26
N LEU A 546 4.94 12.30 -33.54
CA LEU A 546 4.92 11.09 -34.36
C LEU A 546 6.27 10.86 -35.03
N GLY A 547 6.79 11.83 -35.78
CA GLY A 547 8.01 11.72 -36.58
C GLY A 547 9.31 11.66 -35.77
N GLN A 548 9.28 12.08 -34.50
CA GLN A 548 10.45 12.09 -33.62
C GLN A 548 10.24 11.21 -32.38
N MET A 549 9.39 11.64 -31.44
CA MET A 549 9.26 10.97 -30.13
C MET A 549 8.75 9.53 -30.22
N LEU A 550 7.80 9.26 -31.12
CA LEU A 550 7.16 7.94 -31.27
C LEU A 550 7.65 7.17 -32.51
N ALA A 551 8.70 7.65 -33.18
CA ALA A 551 9.12 7.16 -34.49
C ALA A 551 9.60 5.70 -34.45
N ASP A 552 10.50 5.38 -33.52
CA ASP A 552 11.28 4.14 -33.54
C ASP A 552 10.77 3.06 -32.57
N PHE A 553 9.62 3.30 -31.93
CA PHE A 553 9.02 2.28 -31.08
C PHE A 553 8.60 1.07 -31.94
N PRO A 554 8.87 -0.16 -31.46
CA PRO A 554 8.59 -1.37 -32.23
C PRO A 554 7.12 -1.76 -32.10
N TRP A 555 6.22 -0.94 -32.65
CA TRP A 555 4.78 -1.20 -32.64
C TRP A 555 4.47 -2.51 -33.36
N GLN A 556 3.66 -3.38 -32.76
CA GLN A 556 3.25 -4.63 -33.42
C GLN A 556 2.40 -4.34 -34.67
N THR A 557 1.52 -3.36 -34.58
CA THR A 557 0.65 -2.89 -35.67
C THR A 557 0.53 -1.36 -35.65
N PRO A 558 0.06 -0.73 -36.75
CA PRO A 558 -0.26 0.70 -36.75
C PRO A 558 -1.33 1.08 -35.70
N ALA A 559 -2.21 0.14 -35.31
CA ALA A 559 -3.23 0.38 -34.30
C ALA A 559 -2.61 0.64 -32.92
N ASP A 560 -1.53 -0.04 -32.55
CA ASP A 560 -0.88 0.14 -31.25
C ASP A 560 -0.35 1.57 -31.06
N ARG A 561 0.20 2.17 -32.12
CA ARG A 561 0.66 3.56 -32.11
C ARG A 561 -0.50 4.56 -32.00
N ALA A 562 -1.58 4.32 -32.73
CA ALA A 562 -2.78 5.15 -32.68
C ALA A 562 -3.47 5.07 -31.31
N ASN A 563 -3.56 3.85 -30.75
CA ASN A 563 -4.08 3.57 -29.43
C ASN A 563 -3.26 4.30 -28.35
N PHE A 564 -1.93 4.21 -28.44
CA PHE A 564 -1.03 4.94 -27.54
C PHE A 564 -1.22 6.45 -27.63
N LEU A 565 -1.29 7.02 -28.84
CA LEU A 565 -1.52 8.46 -29.01
C LEU A 565 -2.88 8.88 -28.42
N GLY A 566 -3.94 8.10 -28.64
CA GLY A 566 -5.24 8.36 -28.04
C GLY A 566 -5.20 8.39 -26.52
N ALA A 567 -4.53 7.44 -25.89
CA ALA A 567 -4.28 7.44 -24.46
C ALA A 567 -3.43 8.65 -24.03
N LEU A 568 -2.40 9.01 -24.79
CA LEU A 568 -1.52 10.14 -24.50
C LEU A 568 -2.23 11.50 -24.54
N LEU A 569 -3.24 11.66 -25.39
CA LEU A 569 -4.05 12.88 -25.48
C LEU A 569 -5.16 12.96 -24.42
N THR A 570 -5.51 11.83 -23.79
CA THR A 570 -6.62 11.73 -22.84
C THR A 570 -6.50 12.70 -21.65
N PRO A 571 -5.33 12.90 -21.00
CA PRO A 571 -5.19 13.86 -19.92
C PRO A 571 -5.58 15.30 -20.28
N ILE A 572 -5.36 15.73 -21.54
CA ILE A 572 -5.67 17.08 -22.02
C ILE A 572 -7.18 17.26 -22.21
N ILE A 573 -7.89 16.21 -22.63
CA ILE A 573 -9.33 16.25 -22.88
C ILE A 573 -10.16 15.70 -21.72
N ARG A 574 -9.54 15.23 -20.63
CA ARG A 574 -10.24 14.52 -19.55
C ARG A 574 -11.44 15.31 -18.97
N PRO A 575 -11.37 16.63 -18.75
CA PRO A 575 -12.51 17.41 -18.25
C PRO A 575 -13.53 17.78 -19.33
N TYR A 576 -13.22 17.53 -20.61
CA TYR A 576 -14.08 17.87 -21.76
C TYR A 576 -15.27 16.91 -21.90
N PHE A 577 -15.19 15.71 -21.33
CA PHE A 577 -16.22 14.67 -21.44
C PHE A 577 -16.54 14.01 -20.10
N ASP A 578 -17.72 13.41 -20.03
CA ASP A 578 -18.20 12.63 -18.88
C ASP A 578 -18.00 11.12 -19.13
N GLY A 579 -17.97 10.33 -18.06
CA GLY A 579 -17.69 8.90 -18.15
C GLY A 579 -16.25 8.51 -17.84
N THR A 580 -16.00 7.21 -17.95
CA THR A 580 -14.71 6.58 -17.68
C THR A 580 -13.89 6.39 -18.96
N THR A 581 -12.62 6.08 -18.80
CA THR A 581 -11.70 5.72 -19.89
C THR A 581 -11.32 4.25 -19.78
N GLN A 582 -11.02 3.61 -20.91
CA GLN A 582 -10.41 2.28 -20.86
C GLN A 582 -9.01 2.36 -20.21
N MET A 583 -8.60 1.30 -19.51
CA MET A 583 -7.23 1.19 -19.03
C MET A 583 -6.30 0.88 -20.20
N MET A 584 -5.21 1.63 -20.36
CA MET A 584 -4.21 1.29 -21.37
C MET A 584 -3.32 0.15 -20.84
N VAL A 585 -3.15 -0.92 -21.62
CA VAL A 585 -2.24 -2.01 -21.31
C VAL A 585 -1.09 -1.98 -22.30
N ILE A 586 0.12 -1.72 -21.80
CA ILE A 586 1.35 -1.74 -22.58
C ILE A 586 2.02 -3.09 -22.38
N THR A 587 2.05 -3.92 -23.43
CA THR A 587 2.69 -5.22 -23.38
C THR A 587 3.68 -5.43 -24.51
N ALA A 588 4.56 -6.42 -24.36
CA ALA A 588 5.56 -6.76 -25.35
C ALA A 588 5.85 -8.25 -25.37
N THR A 589 6.38 -8.72 -26.50
CA THR A 589 6.89 -10.10 -26.67
C THR A 589 8.15 -10.37 -25.84
N ALA A 590 8.92 -9.33 -25.49
CA ALA A 590 10.17 -9.46 -24.74
C ALA A 590 10.42 -8.33 -23.71
N ALA A 591 11.38 -8.56 -22.81
CA ALA A 591 11.95 -7.51 -21.97
C ALA A 591 12.79 -6.54 -22.84
N GLY A 592 13.06 -5.33 -22.35
CA GLY A 592 13.86 -4.35 -23.08
C GLY A 592 13.16 -3.64 -24.25
N SER A 593 11.95 -4.02 -24.66
CA SER A 593 11.28 -3.47 -25.85
C SER A 593 10.82 -2.01 -25.78
N GLY A 594 11.04 -1.29 -24.66
CA GLY A 594 10.65 0.13 -24.53
C GLY A 594 9.33 0.41 -23.78
N LYS A 595 8.69 -0.59 -23.15
CA LYS A 595 7.42 -0.40 -22.40
C LYS A 595 7.51 0.70 -21.31
N SER A 596 8.57 0.66 -20.51
CA SER A 596 8.81 1.67 -19.47
C SER A 596 9.10 3.04 -20.07
N LEU A 597 9.69 3.11 -21.27
CA LEU A 597 9.90 4.39 -21.98
C LEU A 597 8.58 5.02 -22.43
N LEU A 598 7.61 4.21 -22.88
CA LEU A 598 6.26 4.69 -23.18
C LEU A 598 5.53 5.22 -21.94
N LYS A 599 5.65 4.54 -20.80
CA LYS A 599 5.19 5.05 -19.49
C LYS A 599 5.89 6.37 -19.13
N ASP A 600 7.20 6.45 -19.33
CA ASP A 600 7.99 7.64 -19.01
C ASP A 600 7.53 8.88 -19.79
N ILE A 601 7.02 8.73 -21.03
CA ILE A 601 6.43 9.86 -21.77
C ILE A 601 5.31 10.53 -20.95
N PHE A 602 4.43 9.75 -20.33
CA PHE A 602 3.40 10.31 -19.43
C PHE A 602 4.03 10.98 -18.21
N GLN A 603 5.05 10.36 -17.59
CA GLN A 603 5.74 10.91 -16.41
C GLN A 603 6.37 12.28 -16.70
N TYR A 604 6.98 12.44 -17.87
CA TYR A 604 7.64 13.71 -18.25
C TYR A 604 6.63 14.76 -18.73
N CYS A 605 5.56 14.38 -19.41
CA CYS A 605 4.57 15.34 -19.94
C CYS A 605 3.56 15.79 -18.88
N TYR A 606 3.08 14.85 -18.07
CA TYR A 606 1.96 15.05 -17.15
C TYR A 606 2.31 14.68 -15.70
N GLY A 607 3.22 13.72 -15.52
CA GLY A 607 3.46 13.07 -14.24
C GLY A 607 2.55 11.85 -14.05
N THR A 608 3.07 10.86 -13.34
CA THR A 608 2.40 9.57 -13.08
C THR A 608 2.57 9.18 -11.63
N ALA A 609 1.53 8.61 -11.03
CA ALA A 609 1.67 7.88 -9.78
C ALA A 609 1.90 6.40 -10.11
N SER A 610 3.02 5.83 -9.66
CA SER A 610 3.35 4.44 -9.93
C SER A 610 3.10 3.58 -8.69
N THR A 611 2.43 2.45 -8.86
CA THR A 611 2.25 1.45 -7.80
C THR A 611 2.50 0.06 -8.37
N PRO A 612 3.18 -0.84 -7.64
CA PRO A 612 3.33 -2.23 -8.07
C PRO A 612 1.96 -2.91 -8.20
N TRP A 613 1.87 -3.90 -9.10
CA TRP A 613 0.67 -4.74 -9.19
C TRP A 613 0.44 -5.49 -7.86
N PRO A 614 -0.71 -5.31 -7.17
CA PRO A 614 -0.97 -5.93 -5.88
C PRO A 614 -1.21 -7.45 -5.95
N GLU A 615 -0.97 -8.18 -4.85
CA GLU A 615 -1.05 -9.65 -4.85
C GLU A 615 -2.49 -10.17 -4.88
N ASN A 616 -3.45 -9.35 -4.42
CA ASN A 616 -4.86 -9.73 -4.32
C ASN A 616 -5.81 -8.51 -4.45
N ASP A 617 -7.09 -8.79 -4.67
CA ASP A 617 -8.15 -7.77 -4.84
C ASP A 617 -8.32 -6.83 -3.64
N ALA A 618 -8.03 -7.29 -2.41
CA ALA A 618 -8.16 -6.45 -1.23
C ALA A 618 -7.05 -5.39 -1.18
N GLU A 619 -5.83 -5.75 -1.57
CA GLU A 619 -4.72 -4.81 -1.72
C GLU A 619 -4.92 -3.89 -2.93
N LEU A 620 -5.43 -4.42 -4.04
CA LEU A 620 -5.78 -3.61 -5.21
C LEU A 620 -6.80 -2.54 -4.87
N ARG A 621 -7.87 -2.88 -4.14
CA ARG A 621 -8.86 -1.91 -3.67
C ARG A 621 -8.21 -0.79 -2.84
N LYS A 622 -7.34 -1.15 -1.88
CA LYS A 622 -6.63 -0.19 -1.03
C LYS A 622 -5.70 0.71 -1.83
N ALA A 623 -4.95 0.15 -2.79
CA ALA A 623 -4.05 0.89 -3.66
C ALA A 623 -4.81 1.91 -4.51
N ILE A 624 -5.93 1.49 -5.13
CA ILE A 624 -6.81 2.38 -5.92
C ILE A 624 -7.32 3.54 -5.06
N THR A 625 -7.88 3.22 -3.88
CA THR A 625 -8.41 4.22 -2.95
C THR A 625 -7.32 5.20 -2.51
N ALA A 626 -6.12 4.71 -2.19
CA ALA A 626 -5.00 5.56 -1.82
C ALA A 626 -4.62 6.52 -2.96
N GLN A 627 -4.46 6.01 -4.19
CA GLN A 627 -4.07 6.84 -5.34
C GLN A 627 -5.11 7.92 -5.63
N LEU A 628 -6.39 7.58 -5.75
CA LEU A 628 -7.45 8.57 -6.02
C LEU A 628 -7.64 9.59 -4.88
N TYR A 629 -7.23 9.23 -3.65
CA TYR A 629 -7.36 10.09 -2.48
C TYR A 629 -6.18 11.06 -2.33
N THR A 630 -4.94 10.62 -2.57
CA THR A 630 -3.74 11.39 -2.25
C THR A 630 -3.06 12.03 -3.46
N THR A 631 -3.18 11.45 -4.66
CA THR A 631 -2.38 11.91 -5.80
C THR A 631 -3.04 13.05 -6.59
N GLY A 632 -2.23 14.06 -6.94
CA GLY A 632 -2.59 15.06 -7.94
C GLY A 632 -2.30 14.61 -9.38
N GLN A 633 -1.63 13.47 -9.59
CA GLN A 633 -1.14 13.02 -10.90
C GLN A 633 -2.27 12.54 -11.82
N PRO A 634 -2.40 13.02 -13.06
CA PRO A 634 -3.52 12.66 -13.95
C PRO A 634 -3.46 11.21 -14.47
N VAL A 635 -2.33 10.53 -14.27
CA VAL A 635 -2.07 9.18 -14.76
C VAL A 635 -1.63 8.30 -13.60
N VAL A 636 -2.19 7.09 -13.52
CA VAL A 636 -1.80 6.08 -12.54
C VAL A 636 -1.29 4.83 -13.27
N ALA A 637 -0.07 4.40 -12.94
CA ALA A 637 0.58 3.25 -13.55
C ALA A 637 0.67 2.08 -12.56
N LEU A 638 0.05 0.96 -12.94
CA LEU A 638 0.23 -0.35 -12.33
C LEU A 638 1.40 -1.03 -13.05
N ASP A 639 2.58 -0.94 -12.45
CA ASP A 639 3.83 -1.28 -13.12
C ASP A 639 4.31 -2.70 -12.79
N ASN A 640 5.07 -3.29 -13.71
CA ASN A 640 5.74 -4.59 -13.57
C ASN A 640 4.79 -5.76 -13.23
N LEU A 641 3.71 -5.92 -13.99
CA LEU A 641 2.90 -7.12 -13.90
C LEU A 641 3.76 -8.35 -14.24
N PRO A 642 3.55 -9.50 -13.55
CA PRO A 642 4.28 -10.73 -13.83
C PRO A 642 4.17 -11.14 -15.31
N ASN A 643 5.22 -11.78 -15.83
CA ASN A 643 5.21 -12.26 -17.21
C ASN A 643 4.05 -13.24 -17.43
N GLY A 644 3.27 -13.05 -18.49
CA GLY A 644 2.11 -13.90 -18.79
C GLY A 644 0.89 -13.65 -17.89
N HIS A 645 0.88 -12.58 -17.08
CA HIS A 645 -0.20 -12.36 -16.12
C HIS A 645 -1.56 -12.10 -16.81
N ILE A 646 -2.61 -12.74 -16.29
CA ILE A 646 -3.99 -12.57 -16.73
C ILE A 646 -4.67 -11.51 -15.86
N ILE A 647 -4.95 -10.35 -16.45
CA ILE A 647 -5.63 -9.23 -15.78
C ILE A 647 -7.11 -9.58 -15.59
N LYS A 648 -7.44 -10.14 -14.43
CA LYS A 648 -8.81 -10.52 -14.05
C LYS A 648 -9.09 -10.11 -12.60
N SER A 649 -9.91 -9.06 -12.44
CA SER A 649 -10.30 -8.55 -11.13
C SER A 649 -11.66 -7.86 -11.21
N PRO A 650 -12.65 -8.24 -10.38
CA PRO A 650 -13.91 -7.51 -10.25
C PRO A 650 -13.73 -6.10 -9.70
N ILE A 651 -12.70 -5.87 -8.87
CA ILE A 651 -12.38 -4.54 -8.32
C ILE A 651 -11.89 -3.62 -9.44
N LEU A 652 -11.01 -4.12 -10.31
CA LEU A 652 -10.60 -3.36 -11.50
C LEU A 652 -11.76 -3.13 -12.46
N SER A 653 -12.64 -4.11 -12.66
CA SER A 653 -13.86 -3.94 -13.46
C SER A 653 -14.76 -2.82 -12.94
N ALA A 654 -14.94 -2.72 -11.62
CA ALA A 654 -15.70 -1.64 -10.97
C ALA A 654 -15.01 -0.28 -11.19
N LEU A 655 -13.71 -0.19 -10.91
CA LEU A 655 -12.92 1.03 -11.14
C LEU A 655 -13.09 1.52 -12.59
N LEU A 656 -12.96 0.65 -13.58
CA LEU A 656 -13.00 1.05 -14.99
C LEU A 656 -14.41 1.35 -15.52
N THR A 657 -15.46 1.21 -14.71
CA THR A 657 -16.86 1.47 -15.11
C THR A 657 -17.55 2.55 -14.28
N GLU A 658 -17.09 2.79 -13.06
CA GLU A 658 -17.66 3.81 -12.17
C GLU A 658 -16.97 5.17 -12.36
N GLU A 659 -17.77 6.21 -12.61
CA GLU A 659 -17.30 7.61 -12.66
C GLU A 659 -16.90 8.16 -11.28
N ILE A 660 -17.45 7.58 -10.22
CA ILE A 660 -17.19 7.99 -8.84
C ILE A 660 -16.81 6.75 -8.04
N TRP A 661 -15.55 6.71 -7.60
CA TRP A 661 -15.06 5.69 -6.71
C TRP A 661 -15.48 5.98 -5.27
N ARG A 662 -16.02 4.98 -4.57
CA ARG A 662 -16.42 5.08 -3.16
C ARG A 662 -15.84 3.92 -2.38
N ASP A 663 -15.15 4.23 -1.29
CA ASP A 663 -14.58 3.21 -0.41
C ASP A 663 -14.42 3.72 1.02
N ARG A 664 -14.22 2.80 1.97
CA ARG A 664 -13.90 3.13 3.36
C ARG A 664 -12.40 3.33 3.51
N VAL A 665 -11.99 4.44 4.13
CA VAL A 665 -10.57 4.69 4.44
C VAL A 665 -10.16 3.82 5.62
N LEU A 666 -8.99 3.19 5.54
CA LEU A 666 -8.45 2.38 6.64
C LEU A 666 -8.18 3.25 7.88
N GLY A 667 -8.63 2.79 9.05
CA GLY A 667 -8.37 3.47 10.32
C GLY A 667 -9.35 4.59 10.69
N VAL A 668 -10.34 4.90 9.85
CA VAL A 668 -11.43 5.85 10.16
C VAL A 668 -12.78 5.28 9.76
N THR A 669 -13.86 5.68 10.44
CA THR A 669 -15.24 5.23 10.14
C THR A 669 -15.86 5.90 8.92
N ALA A 670 -15.15 6.83 8.26
CA ALA A 670 -15.65 7.64 7.15
C ALA A 670 -15.49 6.95 5.78
N THR A 671 -16.51 7.06 4.93
CA THR A 671 -16.47 6.67 3.52
C THR A 671 -16.01 7.88 2.69
N VAL A 672 -15.03 7.68 1.82
CA VAL A 672 -14.58 8.71 0.89
C VAL A 672 -15.20 8.49 -0.48
N SER A 673 -15.46 9.59 -1.18
CA SER A 673 -16.00 9.62 -2.53
C SER A 673 -15.10 10.51 -3.38
N MET A 674 -14.57 9.96 -4.47
CA MET A 674 -13.67 10.68 -5.38
C MET A 674 -14.11 10.46 -6.83
N PRO A 675 -14.08 11.51 -7.68
CA PRO A 675 -14.16 11.31 -9.12
C PRO A 675 -13.05 10.36 -9.60
N ASN A 676 -13.41 9.42 -10.48
CA ASN A 676 -12.46 8.58 -11.19
C ASN A 676 -12.03 9.32 -12.47
N ASP A 677 -11.11 10.25 -12.29
CA ASP A 677 -10.66 11.18 -13.32
C ASP A 677 -9.26 10.84 -13.88
N ARG A 678 -8.70 9.69 -13.51
CA ARG A 678 -7.33 9.29 -13.89
C ARG A 678 -7.32 8.37 -15.10
N LEU A 679 -6.30 8.54 -15.93
CA LEU A 679 -5.94 7.53 -16.93
C LEU A 679 -5.16 6.42 -16.24
N TRP A 680 -5.67 5.19 -16.31
CA TRP A 680 -5.02 4.02 -15.76
C TRP A 680 -4.17 3.32 -16.83
N ILE A 681 -2.94 2.96 -16.45
CA ILE A 681 -1.99 2.25 -17.30
C ILE A 681 -1.51 0.99 -16.58
N ALA A 682 -1.39 -0.13 -17.30
CA ALA A 682 -0.72 -1.34 -16.83
C ALA A 682 0.44 -1.71 -17.76
N THR A 683 1.54 -2.22 -17.22
CA THR A 683 2.72 -2.61 -17.99
C THR A 683 3.18 -4.04 -17.64
N GLY A 684 3.61 -4.81 -18.64
CA GLY A 684 4.14 -6.15 -18.40
C GLY A 684 4.47 -6.91 -19.68
N ASN A 685 5.03 -8.11 -19.56
CA ASN A 685 5.36 -8.96 -20.71
C ASN A 685 4.27 -10.00 -20.95
N ALA A 686 3.94 -10.25 -22.22
CA ALA A 686 2.95 -11.23 -22.65
C ALA A 686 1.63 -11.18 -21.86
N LEU A 687 1.14 -9.98 -21.56
CA LEU A 687 -0.04 -9.79 -20.74
C LEU A 687 -1.30 -10.26 -21.47
N ARG A 688 -2.27 -10.74 -20.69
CA ARG A 688 -3.57 -11.21 -21.17
C ARG A 688 -4.67 -10.65 -20.29
N THR A 689 -5.90 -10.78 -20.74
CA THR A 689 -7.09 -10.44 -19.95
C THR A 689 -7.94 -11.66 -19.68
N GLY A 690 -8.80 -11.56 -18.68
CA GLY A 690 -9.81 -12.60 -18.43
C GLY A 690 -11.07 -12.03 -17.80
N GLY A 691 -12.14 -12.81 -17.88
CA GLY A 691 -13.44 -12.46 -17.36
C GLY A 691 -14.01 -11.20 -18.01
N ASP A 692 -14.18 -10.16 -17.22
CA ASP A 692 -14.86 -8.93 -17.63
C ASP A 692 -13.88 -7.84 -18.12
N ASN A 693 -12.58 -7.97 -17.84
CA ASN A 693 -11.62 -6.89 -18.09
C ASN A 693 -11.26 -6.72 -19.58
N GLY A 694 -11.41 -7.75 -20.43
CA GLY A 694 -10.99 -7.69 -21.84
C GLY A 694 -11.61 -6.53 -22.64
N ARG A 695 -12.90 -6.23 -22.41
CA ARG A 695 -13.56 -5.08 -23.05
C ARG A 695 -13.24 -3.71 -22.43
N ARG A 696 -12.58 -3.70 -21.27
CA ARG A 696 -12.30 -2.51 -20.44
C ARG A 696 -10.86 -2.01 -20.60
N VAL A 697 -10.06 -2.72 -21.41
CA VAL A 697 -8.67 -2.35 -21.73
C VAL A 697 -8.52 -1.86 -23.17
N LEU A 698 -7.53 -1.00 -23.38
CA LEU A 698 -6.99 -0.58 -24.67
C LEU A 698 -5.58 -1.13 -24.81
N TRP A 699 -5.32 -1.95 -25.83
CA TRP A 699 -4.03 -2.60 -26.01
C TRP A 699 -3.04 -1.70 -26.76
N VAL A 700 -1.81 -1.72 -26.27
CA VAL A 700 -0.61 -1.16 -26.92
C VAL A 700 0.48 -2.22 -26.86
N ARG A 701 0.78 -2.82 -28.00
CA ARG A 701 1.67 -3.98 -28.11
C ARG A 701 2.95 -3.60 -28.83
N LEU A 702 4.07 -4.09 -28.28
CA LEU A 702 5.40 -3.92 -28.83
C LEU A 702 5.97 -5.27 -29.24
N ASP A 703 6.51 -5.34 -30.46
CA ASP A 703 7.25 -6.48 -30.94
C ASP A 703 8.57 -6.03 -31.59
N PRO A 704 9.69 -6.05 -30.85
CA PRO A 704 11.00 -5.66 -31.37
C PRO A 704 11.52 -6.58 -32.47
N ASN A 705 10.97 -7.81 -32.59
CA ASN A 705 11.36 -8.80 -33.59
C ASN A 705 12.89 -9.01 -33.70
N CYS A 706 13.57 -9.04 -32.55
CA CYS A 706 15.02 -9.25 -32.45
C CYS A 706 15.40 -9.95 -31.13
N PRO A 707 16.54 -10.64 -31.06
CA PRO A 707 16.95 -11.40 -29.87
C PRO A 707 17.33 -10.51 -28.68
N ASP A 708 17.94 -9.35 -28.94
CA ASP A 708 18.42 -8.41 -27.91
C ASP A 708 17.75 -7.03 -28.03
N PRO A 709 16.47 -6.88 -27.63
CA PRO A 709 15.71 -5.63 -27.82
C PRO A 709 16.31 -4.39 -27.14
N ASP A 710 17.04 -4.56 -26.04
CA ASP A 710 17.66 -3.50 -25.25
C ASP A 710 18.96 -2.97 -25.87
N GLN A 711 19.54 -3.68 -26.85
CA GLN A 711 20.77 -3.29 -27.55
C GLN A 711 20.51 -2.56 -28.89
N ARG A 712 19.25 -2.32 -29.24
CA ARG A 712 18.88 -1.52 -30.43
C ARG A 712 19.37 -0.07 -30.25
N ASP A 713 19.88 0.52 -31.32
CA ASP A 713 20.43 1.88 -31.37
C ASP A 713 19.91 2.67 -32.60
N GLY A 714 20.51 3.83 -32.87
CA GLY A 714 20.18 4.65 -34.06
C GLY A 714 18.84 5.38 -34.01
N TYR A 715 18.27 5.58 -32.81
CA TYR A 715 16.97 6.23 -32.62
C TYR A 715 16.99 7.71 -33.06
N MET A 716 15.88 8.17 -33.64
CA MET A 716 15.63 9.53 -34.14
C MET A 716 15.92 10.60 -33.09
N VAL A 717 15.60 10.33 -31.82
CA VAL A 717 15.82 11.26 -30.70
C VAL A 717 16.98 10.83 -29.79
N GLY A 718 17.74 9.80 -30.18
CA GLY A 718 18.72 9.13 -29.32
C GLY A 718 18.05 8.57 -28.06
N ASP A 719 18.67 8.79 -26.89
CA ASP A 719 18.11 8.37 -25.62
C ASP A 719 16.87 9.19 -25.24
N LEU A 720 15.71 8.53 -25.20
CA LEU A 720 14.43 9.21 -24.97
C LEU A 720 14.36 9.94 -23.63
N ARG A 721 14.90 9.39 -22.53
CA ARG A 721 14.81 10.02 -21.20
C ARG A 721 15.57 11.35 -21.11
N PRO A 722 16.86 11.43 -21.48
CA PRO A 722 17.56 12.71 -21.64
C PRO A 722 16.83 13.67 -22.58
N TRP A 723 16.35 13.18 -23.73
CA TRP A 723 15.63 14.01 -24.69
C TRP A 723 14.34 14.59 -24.09
N LEU A 724 13.53 13.79 -23.37
CA LEU A 724 12.32 14.24 -22.69
C LEU A 724 12.61 15.25 -21.58
N ARG A 725 13.69 15.09 -20.81
CA ARG A 725 14.09 16.11 -19.81
C ARG A 725 14.31 17.48 -20.44
N ALA A 726 14.89 17.52 -21.64
CA ALA A 726 15.12 18.75 -22.37
C ALA A 726 13.88 19.25 -23.12
N ASN A 727 13.02 18.34 -23.60
CA ASN A 727 11.97 18.65 -24.59
C ASN A 727 10.53 18.45 -24.10
N ALA A 728 10.28 18.02 -22.86
CA ALA A 728 8.92 17.75 -22.37
C ALA A 728 7.97 18.97 -22.51
N SER A 729 8.47 20.19 -22.27
CA SER A 729 7.70 21.43 -22.51
C SER A 729 7.26 21.57 -23.97
N THR A 730 8.14 21.21 -24.91
CA THR A 730 7.87 21.20 -26.36
C THR A 730 6.87 20.11 -26.73
N VAL A 731 7.01 18.91 -26.16
CA VAL A 731 6.09 17.79 -26.39
C VAL A 731 4.68 18.14 -25.89
N VAL A 732 4.55 18.67 -24.67
CA VAL A 732 3.25 19.10 -24.13
C VAL A 732 2.64 20.20 -25.00
N ALA A 733 3.43 21.18 -25.45
CA ALA A 733 2.96 22.21 -26.37
C ALA A 733 2.45 21.60 -27.70
N ALA A 734 3.14 20.60 -28.24
CA ALA A 734 2.72 19.90 -29.46
C ALA A 734 1.40 19.14 -29.25
N LEU A 735 1.29 18.35 -28.17
CA LEU A 735 0.07 17.60 -27.83
C LEU A 735 -1.13 18.54 -27.63
N VAL A 736 -0.95 19.66 -26.90
CA VAL A 736 -1.99 20.67 -26.72
C VAL A 736 -2.34 21.35 -28.05
N THR A 737 -1.36 21.62 -28.92
CA THR A 737 -1.61 22.21 -30.26
C THR A 737 -2.47 21.28 -31.11
N MET A 738 -2.21 19.97 -31.09
CA MET A 738 -3.01 18.96 -31.80
C MET A 738 -4.46 18.91 -31.31
N VAL A 739 -4.69 18.98 -29.99
CA VAL A 739 -6.05 19.02 -29.42
C VAL A 739 -6.75 20.34 -29.74
N ARG A 740 -6.03 21.47 -29.64
CA ARG A 740 -6.57 22.80 -29.96
C ARG A 740 -6.98 22.91 -31.43
N SER A 741 -6.23 22.34 -32.37
CA SER A 741 -6.60 22.37 -33.79
C SER A 741 -7.91 21.63 -34.05
N TRP A 742 -8.08 20.47 -33.41
CA TRP A 742 -9.33 19.72 -33.46
C TRP A 742 -10.51 20.50 -32.85
N ALA A 743 -10.30 21.12 -31.68
CA ALA A 743 -11.33 21.95 -31.04
C ALA A 743 -11.70 23.17 -31.90
N ALA A 744 -10.72 23.85 -32.50
CA ALA A 744 -10.93 24.98 -33.40
C ALA A 744 -11.67 24.59 -34.69
N ALA A 745 -11.55 23.33 -35.13
CA ALA A 745 -12.33 22.77 -36.24
C ALA A 745 -13.78 22.39 -35.86
N GLY A 746 -14.24 22.74 -34.65
CA GLY A 746 -15.58 22.45 -34.16
C GLY A 746 -15.72 21.09 -33.46
N ALA A 747 -14.60 20.52 -32.98
CA ALA A 747 -14.56 19.23 -32.28
C ALA A 747 -15.26 18.08 -33.05
N PRO A 748 -14.94 17.87 -34.35
CA PRO A 748 -15.57 16.82 -35.14
C PRO A 748 -15.42 15.46 -34.45
N THR A 749 -16.52 14.74 -34.32
CA THR A 749 -16.59 13.49 -33.54
C THR A 749 -16.97 12.34 -34.46
N ILE A 750 -16.23 11.23 -34.38
CA ILE A 750 -16.54 10.00 -35.12
C ILE A 750 -17.15 9.00 -34.16
N ARG A 751 -18.36 8.52 -34.44
CA ARG A 751 -19.08 7.62 -33.53
C ARG A 751 -18.40 6.26 -33.44
N VAL A 752 -17.87 5.94 -32.25
CA VAL A 752 -17.36 4.61 -31.88
C VAL A 752 -18.28 3.99 -30.83
N ARG A 753 -18.72 2.74 -31.07
CA ARG A 753 -19.56 2.00 -30.11
C ARG A 753 -18.67 1.18 -29.17
N LYS A 754 -18.56 1.58 -27.91
CA LYS A 754 -17.68 0.93 -26.92
C LYS A 754 -18.27 0.93 -25.51
N GLY A 755 -19.56 0.60 -25.36
CA GLY A 755 -20.23 0.56 -24.06
C GLY A 755 -20.08 1.88 -23.30
N ASP A 756 -19.67 1.80 -22.03
CA ASP A 756 -19.43 2.93 -21.12
C ASP A 756 -18.36 3.92 -21.64
N TYR A 757 -17.52 3.50 -22.60
CA TYR A 757 -16.42 4.29 -23.15
C TYR A 757 -16.75 5.00 -24.46
N SER A 758 -17.99 4.91 -24.93
CA SER A 758 -18.36 5.36 -26.29
C SER A 758 -18.10 6.84 -26.53
N GLN A 759 -18.33 7.71 -25.53
CA GLN A 759 -18.07 9.15 -25.66
C GLN A 759 -16.57 9.42 -25.83
N TRP A 760 -15.74 8.94 -24.89
CA TRP A 760 -14.28 9.07 -24.96
C TRP A 760 -13.73 8.50 -26.27
N ALA A 761 -14.12 7.27 -26.64
CA ALA A 761 -13.61 6.62 -27.84
C ALA A 761 -14.01 7.36 -29.11
N SER A 762 -15.17 8.02 -29.13
CA SER A 762 -15.64 8.81 -30.28
C SER A 762 -14.88 10.14 -30.42
N LEU A 763 -14.58 10.78 -29.29
CA LEU A 763 -13.79 12.02 -29.26
C LEU A 763 -12.36 11.76 -29.72
N ILE A 764 -11.71 10.71 -29.19
CA ILE A 764 -10.37 10.32 -29.63
C ILE A 764 -10.38 9.94 -31.12
N ALA A 765 -11.38 9.20 -31.60
CA ALA A 765 -11.51 8.89 -33.03
C ALA A 765 -11.59 10.17 -33.88
N GLY A 766 -12.37 11.17 -33.45
CA GLY A 766 -12.47 12.47 -34.11
C GLY A 766 -11.16 13.26 -34.11
N ILE A 767 -10.42 13.25 -32.99
CA ILE A 767 -9.10 13.89 -32.88
C ILE A 767 -8.10 13.21 -33.82
N LEU A 768 -8.03 11.88 -33.79
CA LEU A 768 -7.08 11.13 -34.61
C LEU A 768 -7.37 11.27 -36.10
N ASP A 769 -8.65 11.25 -36.50
CA ASP A 769 -9.07 11.50 -37.88
C ASP A 769 -8.73 12.93 -38.35
N HIS A 770 -9.02 13.95 -37.53
CA HIS A 770 -8.63 15.33 -37.81
C HIS A 770 -7.11 15.47 -38.00
N LEU A 771 -6.32 14.69 -37.26
CA LEU A 771 -4.86 14.67 -37.37
C LEU A 771 -4.37 13.76 -38.51
N GLY A 772 -5.24 13.03 -39.20
CA GLY A 772 -4.88 12.06 -40.23
C GLY A 772 -4.12 10.83 -39.70
N VAL A 773 -4.35 10.44 -38.45
CA VAL A 773 -3.78 9.26 -37.81
C VAL A 773 -4.75 8.08 -37.95
N ILE A 774 -4.34 7.09 -38.73
CA ILE A 774 -5.13 5.87 -38.99
C ILE A 774 -4.88 4.80 -37.93
N GLY A 775 -5.78 3.81 -37.85
CA GLY A 775 -5.58 2.60 -37.04
C GLY A 775 -6.21 2.60 -35.65
N TRP A 776 -6.89 3.69 -35.24
CA TRP A 776 -7.59 3.77 -33.95
C TRP A 776 -8.51 2.56 -33.73
N MET A 777 -8.18 1.71 -32.75
CA MET A 777 -8.91 0.50 -32.41
C MET A 777 -9.23 -0.42 -33.61
N ALA A 778 -8.41 -0.44 -34.65
CA ALA A 778 -8.65 -1.27 -35.83
C ALA A 778 -8.46 -2.77 -35.56
N ASP A 779 -7.76 -3.12 -34.48
CA ASP A 779 -7.38 -4.47 -34.06
C ASP A 779 -8.31 -5.05 -32.96
N GLN A 780 -9.55 -4.55 -32.87
CA GLN A 780 -10.49 -4.98 -31.83
C GLN A 780 -10.82 -6.48 -31.85
N ASP A 781 -10.83 -7.11 -33.03
CA ASP A 781 -11.09 -8.55 -33.13
C ASP A 781 -9.86 -9.38 -32.72
N ASP A 782 -8.65 -8.94 -33.09
CA ASP A 782 -7.40 -9.59 -32.67
C ASP A 782 -7.19 -9.49 -31.16
N THR A 783 -7.54 -8.35 -30.58
CA THR A 783 -7.39 -8.13 -29.13
C THR A 783 -8.41 -8.92 -28.29
N ARG A 784 -9.53 -9.36 -28.87
CA ARG A 784 -10.43 -10.33 -28.21
C ARG A 784 -9.80 -11.70 -28.04
N ALA A 785 -8.83 -12.07 -28.89
CA ALA A 785 -8.07 -13.31 -28.74
C ALA A 785 -7.08 -13.26 -27.56
N LEU A 786 -6.86 -12.09 -26.95
CA LEU A 786 -6.07 -11.96 -25.71
C LEU A 786 -6.92 -12.14 -24.44
N ASP A 787 -8.19 -12.53 -24.57
CA ASP A 787 -9.04 -12.99 -23.48
C ASP A 787 -9.01 -14.53 -23.41
N ASP A 788 -8.11 -15.06 -22.58
CA ASP A 788 -7.89 -16.51 -22.44
C ASP A 788 -9.18 -17.24 -22.11
N GLU A 789 -10.01 -16.67 -21.23
CA GLU A 789 -11.26 -17.30 -20.84
C GLU A 789 -12.23 -17.36 -22.02
N ALA A 790 -12.37 -16.27 -22.79
CA ALA A 790 -13.22 -16.29 -23.97
C ALA A 790 -12.72 -17.28 -25.04
N GLN A 791 -11.41 -17.40 -25.21
CA GLN A 791 -10.80 -18.33 -26.17
C GLN A 791 -10.97 -19.80 -25.76
N ASP A 792 -10.67 -20.16 -24.51
CA ASP A 792 -10.83 -21.52 -24.02
C ASP A 792 -12.29 -21.99 -24.16
N TRP A 793 -13.23 -21.12 -23.79
CA TRP A 793 -14.66 -21.42 -23.94
C TRP A 793 -15.06 -21.56 -25.41
N ARG A 794 -14.52 -20.74 -26.31
CA ARG A 794 -14.77 -20.91 -27.75
C ARG A 794 -14.29 -22.28 -28.25
N MET A 795 -13.05 -22.66 -27.93
CA MET A 795 -12.48 -23.96 -28.32
C MET A 795 -13.30 -25.12 -27.75
N PHE A 796 -13.73 -25.02 -26.50
CA PHE A 796 -14.59 -26.02 -25.87
C PHE A 796 -15.93 -26.18 -26.59
N LEU A 797 -16.58 -25.07 -26.97
CA LEU A 797 -17.87 -25.11 -27.68
C LEU A 797 -17.74 -25.57 -29.13
N GLU A 798 -16.62 -25.27 -29.80
CA GLU A 798 -16.28 -25.82 -31.12
C GLU A 798 -16.11 -27.35 -31.05
N ALA A 799 -15.28 -27.85 -30.13
CA ALA A 799 -15.10 -29.28 -29.90
C ALA A 799 -16.42 -29.97 -29.49
N TRP A 800 -17.26 -29.28 -28.71
CA TRP A 800 -18.60 -29.77 -28.36
C TRP A 800 -19.48 -29.93 -29.60
N ARG A 801 -19.46 -28.93 -30.48
CA ARG A 801 -20.25 -28.97 -31.71
C ARG A 801 -19.80 -30.13 -32.60
N ASP A 802 -18.51 -30.37 -32.71
CA ASP A 802 -17.95 -31.48 -33.49
C ASP A 802 -18.35 -32.85 -32.91
N ALA A 803 -18.31 -33.00 -31.58
CA ALA A 803 -18.63 -34.26 -30.92
C ALA A 803 -20.13 -34.60 -30.89
N PHE A 804 -21.00 -33.60 -30.79
CA PHE A 804 -22.42 -33.81 -30.48
C PHE A 804 -23.41 -33.20 -31.48
N GLY A 805 -22.96 -32.34 -32.40
CA GLY A 805 -23.84 -31.64 -33.33
C GLY A 805 -24.93 -30.81 -32.62
N GLU A 806 -26.18 -30.96 -33.03
CA GLU A 806 -27.36 -30.28 -32.44
C GLU A 806 -27.95 -30.98 -31.23
N ARG A 807 -27.37 -32.12 -30.85
CA ARG A 807 -27.94 -32.95 -29.80
C ARG A 807 -27.81 -32.27 -28.44
N THR A 808 -28.89 -32.33 -27.67
CA THR A 808 -28.86 -31.97 -26.25
C THR A 808 -28.26 -33.10 -25.44
N VAL A 809 -27.21 -32.83 -24.67
CA VAL A 809 -26.49 -33.83 -23.85
C VAL A 809 -26.47 -33.43 -22.38
N THR A 810 -26.26 -34.39 -21.50
CA THR A 810 -26.10 -34.12 -20.06
C THR A 810 -24.70 -33.55 -19.77
N THR A 811 -24.52 -32.86 -18.65
CA THR A 811 -23.19 -32.39 -18.24
C THR A 811 -22.19 -33.54 -18.07
N GLY A 812 -22.63 -34.69 -17.56
CA GLY A 812 -21.76 -35.86 -17.36
C GLY A 812 -21.29 -36.47 -18.68
N GLU A 813 -22.18 -36.52 -19.67
CA GLU A 813 -21.85 -36.98 -21.03
C GLU A 813 -20.85 -36.05 -21.71
N ALA A 814 -21.08 -34.73 -21.63
CA ALA A 814 -20.18 -33.75 -22.20
C ALA A 814 -18.79 -33.78 -21.56
N LEU A 815 -18.72 -33.85 -20.23
CA LEU A 815 -17.45 -34.00 -19.51
C LEU A 815 -16.74 -35.31 -19.89
N GLY A 816 -17.48 -36.40 -20.12
CA GLY A 816 -16.92 -37.68 -20.52
C GLY A 816 -16.25 -37.64 -21.89
N ALA A 817 -16.87 -36.97 -22.87
CA ALA A 817 -16.35 -36.91 -24.24
C ALA A 817 -15.33 -35.78 -24.47
N LEU A 818 -15.46 -34.66 -23.77
CA LEU A 818 -14.70 -33.44 -24.04
C LEU A 818 -13.78 -33.04 -22.88
N LYS A 819 -13.45 -34.00 -22.02
CA LYS A 819 -12.68 -33.80 -20.79
C LYS A 819 -11.43 -32.93 -20.97
N GLU A 820 -10.73 -33.12 -22.09
CA GLU A 820 -9.47 -32.43 -22.43
C GLU A 820 -9.67 -31.00 -22.94
N TYR A 821 -10.88 -30.65 -23.38
CA TYR A 821 -11.22 -29.33 -23.91
C TYR A 821 -11.92 -28.44 -22.88
N VAL A 822 -12.23 -28.96 -21.68
CA VAL A 822 -12.98 -28.19 -20.67
C VAL A 822 -12.12 -27.01 -20.17
N PRO A 823 -12.61 -25.75 -20.22
CA PRO A 823 -11.86 -24.58 -19.76
C PRO A 823 -11.59 -24.66 -18.25
N THR A 824 -10.36 -24.97 -17.85
CA THR A 824 -9.94 -25.06 -16.43
C THR A 824 -8.48 -24.68 -16.26
N THR A 825 -8.18 -23.91 -15.21
CA THR A 825 -6.80 -23.58 -14.79
C THR A 825 -6.23 -24.58 -13.78
N ARG A 826 -6.95 -25.70 -13.54
CA ARG A 826 -6.58 -26.73 -12.57
C ARG A 826 -6.10 -27.98 -13.31
N ASP A 827 -5.09 -28.63 -12.75
CA ASP A 827 -4.54 -29.90 -13.26
C ASP A 827 -5.57 -31.04 -13.29
N GLU A 828 -6.65 -30.92 -12.51
CA GLU A 828 -7.75 -31.88 -12.48
C GLU A 828 -8.99 -31.33 -13.22
N PRO A 829 -9.61 -32.15 -14.10
CA PRO A 829 -10.84 -31.78 -14.78
C PRO A 829 -11.99 -31.62 -13.79
N PRO A 830 -12.92 -30.69 -14.04
CA PRO A 830 -13.99 -30.40 -13.10
C PRO A 830 -14.92 -31.59 -12.93
N THR A 831 -15.54 -31.70 -11.77
CA THR A 831 -16.67 -32.63 -11.56
C THR A 831 -17.86 -32.24 -12.45
N PRO A 832 -18.78 -33.18 -12.80
CA PRO A 832 -20.00 -32.84 -13.53
C PRO A 832 -20.82 -31.73 -12.87
N LYS A 833 -20.82 -31.67 -11.53
CA LYS A 833 -21.52 -30.62 -10.78
C LYS A 833 -20.87 -29.24 -10.97
N GLN A 834 -19.54 -29.18 -10.95
CA GLN A 834 -18.79 -27.94 -11.18
C GLN A 834 -18.97 -27.45 -12.62
N LEU A 835 -18.79 -28.34 -13.61
CA LEU A 835 -19.02 -27.99 -15.02
C LEU A 835 -20.47 -27.54 -15.22
N GLY A 836 -21.45 -28.20 -14.59
CA GLY A 836 -22.86 -27.83 -14.70
C GLY A 836 -23.15 -26.44 -14.16
N HIS A 837 -22.48 -26.02 -13.08
CA HIS A 837 -22.55 -24.65 -12.57
C HIS A 837 -21.95 -23.65 -13.56
N TRP A 838 -20.82 -23.99 -14.19
CA TRP A 838 -20.16 -23.12 -15.17
C TRP A 838 -20.96 -22.96 -16.46
N LEU A 839 -21.55 -24.05 -16.96
CA LEU A 839 -22.46 -24.04 -18.11
C LEU A 839 -23.69 -23.19 -17.81
N LYS A 840 -24.27 -23.34 -16.62
CA LYS A 840 -25.43 -22.53 -16.19
C LYS A 840 -25.12 -21.04 -16.09
N ALA A 841 -23.93 -20.68 -15.61
CA ALA A 841 -23.50 -19.27 -15.59
C ALA A 841 -23.29 -18.67 -17.00
N ARG A 842 -23.22 -19.51 -18.04
CA ARG A 842 -22.94 -19.14 -19.43
C ARG A 842 -24.08 -19.48 -20.38
N ASP A 843 -25.23 -19.89 -19.86
CA ASP A 843 -26.42 -20.14 -20.66
C ASP A 843 -26.80 -18.89 -21.46
N GLY A 844 -27.02 -19.06 -22.75
CA GLY A 844 -27.33 -17.99 -23.70
C GLY A 844 -26.13 -17.15 -24.16
N ARG A 845 -24.93 -17.36 -23.61
CA ARG A 845 -23.73 -16.57 -23.96
C ARG A 845 -23.11 -17.07 -25.26
N TYR A 846 -22.62 -16.12 -26.05
CA TYR A 846 -21.88 -16.36 -27.30
C TYR A 846 -20.37 -16.36 -27.06
N TYR A 847 -19.69 -17.27 -27.75
CA TYR A 847 -18.25 -17.36 -27.89
C TYR A 847 -17.94 -17.51 -29.38
N GLY A 848 -17.60 -16.40 -30.04
CA GLY A 848 -17.63 -16.32 -31.50
C GLY A 848 -19.04 -16.56 -32.04
N THR A 849 -19.21 -17.50 -32.97
CA THR A 849 -20.50 -17.91 -33.54
C THR A 849 -21.24 -18.97 -32.71
N HIS A 850 -20.59 -19.54 -31.69
CA HIS A 850 -21.13 -20.63 -30.89
C HIS A 850 -21.86 -20.08 -29.66
N LYS A 851 -23.09 -20.55 -29.43
CA LYS A 851 -23.92 -20.17 -28.29
C LYS A 851 -24.24 -21.41 -27.46
N LEU A 852 -23.92 -21.35 -26.16
CA LEU A 852 -24.33 -22.39 -25.23
C LEU A 852 -25.80 -22.20 -24.85
N THR A 853 -26.62 -23.24 -24.98
CA THR A 853 -28.07 -23.19 -24.68
C THR A 853 -28.46 -24.30 -23.71
N MET A 854 -29.08 -23.93 -22.60
CA MET A 854 -29.70 -24.84 -21.64
C MET A 854 -31.07 -25.30 -22.13
N VAL A 855 -31.31 -26.61 -22.05
CA VAL A 855 -32.61 -27.23 -22.32
C VAL A 855 -33.04 -28.01 -21.08
N PRO A 856 -33.95 -27.48 -20.25
CA PRO A 856 -34.38 -28.16 -19.04
C PRO A 856 -35.19 -29.42 -19.37
N ASP A 857 -34.84 -30.55 -18.74
CA ASP A 857 -35.61 -31.80 -18.78
C ASP A 857 -36.44 -31.90 -17.50
N SER A 858 -37.71 -31.49 -17.59
CA SER A 858 -38.66 -31.50 -16.47
C SER A 858 -39.02 -32.91 -15.99
N HIS A 859 -38.92 -33.93 -16.87
CA HIS A 859 -39.23 -35.31 -16.51
C HIS A 859 -38.12 -35.92 -15.65
N ARG A 860 -36.86 -35.71 -16.01
CA ARG A 860 -35.69 -36.23 -15.27
C ARG A 860 -35.13 -35.23 -14.25
N LYS A 861 -35.73 -34.04 -14.13
CA LYS A 861 -35.32 -32.95 -13.23
C LYS A 861 -33.84 -32.60 -13.37
N GLN A 862 -33.34 -32.53 -14.60
CA GLN A 862 -31.94 -32.23 -14.92
C GLN A 862 -31.83 -31.21 -16.05
N ASN A 863 -30.66 -30.58 -16.18
CA ASN A 863 -30.37 -29.68 -17.28
C ASN A 863 -29.64 -30.45 -18.39
N LEU A 864 -30.15 -30.35 -19.62
CA LEU A 864 -29.43 -30.73 -20.83
C LEU A 864 -28.84 -29.48 -21.47
N TRP A 865 -27.81 -29.67 -22.29
CA TRP A 865 -27.05 -28.59 -22.92
C TRP A 865 -26.87 -28.90 -24.40
N ARG A 866 -26.95 -27.88 -25.24
CA ARG A 866 -26.51 -27.95 -26.64
C ARG A 866 -25.74 -26.70 -27.01
N VAL A 867 -24.99 -26.78 -28.11
CA VAL A 867 -24.32 -25.63 -28.71
C VAL A 867 -24.99 -25.30 -30.03
N ASP A 868 -25.58 -24.11 -30.11
CA ASP A 868 -26.16 -23.55 -31.32
C ASP A 868 -25.07 -22.77 -32.09
N VAL A 869 -25.03 -22.93 -33.41
CA VAL A 869 -24.10 -22.18 -34.28
C VAL A 869 -24.90 -21.11 -35.01
N HIS A 870 -24.54 -19.85 -34.82
CA HIS A 870 -25.18 -18.72 -35.47
C HIS A 870 -24.23 -18.15 -36.52
N GLY A 871 -24.65 -18.20 -37.78
CA GLY A 871 -23.84 -17.76 -38.92
C GLY A 871 -23.45 -16.29 -38.82
N GLY A 872 -22.17 -16.01 -39.10
CA GLY A 872 -21.75 -14.71 -39.60
C GLY A 872 -22.50 -14.44 -40.91
N ALA A 873 -23.33 -13.41 -40.92
CA ALA A 873 -23.77 -12.83 -42.17
C ALA A 873 -22.56 -12.15 -42.83
N GLN A 874 -22.50 -12.29 -44.15
CA GLN A 874 -21.51 -11.77 -45.10
C GLN A 874 -20.97 -10.38 -44.80
#